data_AF-A0A522YGI0-F1
#
_entry.id   AF-A0A522YGI0-F1
#
_cell.length_a   1.000
_cell.length_b   1.000
_cell.length_c   1.000
_cell.angle_alpha   90.00
_cell.angle_beta   90.00
_cell.angle_gamma   90.00
#
_symmetry.space_group_name_H-M   'P 1'
#
loop_
_entity.id
_entity.type
_entity.pdbx_description
1 polymer ?
#
loop_
_entity_poly.entity_id
_entity_poly.type
_entity_poly.pdbx_seq_one_letter_code
_entity_poly.pdbx_strand_id
1 'polypeptide(L)'
;MEADGKAVLVGTGSFMVDRAQALEKLMRFALPDPAWGVLSLARFAAASDARSFRVFRGPKGELTVRFDGTPPTRAQLERPYDALFSRPGKGEARGRDLAVGLLSLLRLEPAHILVRAGRGDERLLLRLNRADPEAVEPSRDAESDTVVRFMPGPKTPRDPWPHLAASVRDRGRMLPFAILLDGEPCRPPSTAGEGRSVRGTALSGWVGVPPARSEASRVALYRWGVLVHEVEEDLGGPPVEARVDCPAFRLNASQTAVVRDPAYKKALAAVAEAAAGLVEDASARHAERAPQLTQLLQSEGLRALWRRSVEAWLAPPRPGLFGALGQFLEAAGDQALDRELSAAVKADAARACWLREAAARPSSKAAHAAGRCPLYLAPDLSWLSRTELEETVSSLGVLPVADRLNPAPRDYRVLWAPGAAERAAAARWFPGVPVSGADDALDFAGRGKGAGARKGSLLSRLGLVEVVARVPLTGAWEGEVALPLQRPDAARIHVFANDELVQSLTVTGALRFVAAVTAKGPLRPQFVRLTAESVAERLGDLYAGAASDWAPGAGSAASEALRAHLFDALAQWGAKLPPWLASLPLFQCELGLFNVGALRQRLLDGDTLFFASAPPSGPAPQLLFAHPALTEAAVRAALPGARVAALPGRPAWAAAWWPRRTKSPQGGLEALQDLLREHGAFLSAPGSAERRYLLEALAVNFAPWTGEPRPAPLWARVREHAAALPLFRSSDGAGLTPPQLTARAASGRPLASGPAPGPGVELVLDADERRAFEALWPEAGKLLVAAPEPQAAEGPAAEPSGRPRLAFSEPMLVARELEAEGLRALVGLPPEPLPGVTVSVHAAGSSRDAVLDTPGAGAAGRMLLDVSAWKGAAFSGDELSKDLAKAARGLYIAFMEKLVAGGCDADPAAENLRPYLLMLATPRKGAAGPWAGLRKAIDDLPLFPTLGGGTASLADLRRTAAKEVLRCARRPEAAPASAAGVPVVTTRALVEAALGTALHDWSAEAVAPADGKGLDG
;
A
#
# COMPACT_ATOMS: atom_id res chain seq x y z
N MET A 1 19.17 -59.73 -19.36
CA MET A 1 18.47 -60.55 -18.35
C MET A 1 17.47 -61.43 -19.09
N GLU A 2 17.89 -62.64 -19.44
CA GLU A 2 17.00 -63.69 -19.93
C GLU A 2 16.28 -64.30 -18.72
N ALA A 3 14.94 -64.28 -18.75
CA ALA A 3 14.10 -64.89 -17.72
C ALA A 3 13.42 -66.12 -18.32
N ASP A 4 13.98 -67.27 -18.02
CA ASP A 4 13.51 -68.60 -18.43
C ASP A 4 12.41 -69.05 -17.47
N GLY A 5 11.19 -68.56 -17.68
CA GLY A 5 9.98 -68.99 -16.97
C GLY A 5 9.04 -69.68 -17.95
N LYS A 6 9.08 -71.02 -18.02
CA LYS A 6 8.18 -71.82 -18.85
C LYS A 6 6.71 -71.55 -18.49
N ALA A 7 6.04 -70.73 -19.30
CA ALA A 7 4.59 -70.58 -19.25
C ALA A 7 3.95 -71.88 -19.74
N VAL A 8 3.31 -72.62 -18.83
CA VAL A 8 2.53 -73.82 -19.17
C VAL A 8 1.19 -73.37 -19.71
N LEU A 9 0.94 -73.65 -20.99
CA LEU A 9 -0.33 -73.39 -21.66
C LEU A 9 -1.36 -74.42 -21.18
N VAL A 10 -2.25 -74.03 -20.27
CA VAL A 10 -3.40 -74.84 -19.85
C VAL A 10 -4.59 -74.45 -20.73
N GLY A 11 -5.29 -75.45 -21.29
CA GLY A 11 -6.31 -75.29 -22.33
C GLY A 11 -7.37 -74.21 -22.06
N THR A 12 -7.80 -73.55 -23.15
CA THR A 12 -8.77 -72.44 -23.19
C THR A 12 -8.41 -71.22 -22.32
N GLY A 13 -7.31 -70.55 -22.67
CA GLY A 13 -7.22 -69.09 -22.68
C GLY A 13 -7.04 -68.33 -21.36
N SER A 14 -6.80 -68.99 -20.22
CA SER A 14 -6.47 -68.31 -18.96
C SER A 14 -5.01 -68.55 -18.56
N PHE A 15 -4.19 -67.51 -18.57
CA PHE A 15 -2.84 -67.57 -18.00
C PHE A 15 -2.94 -67.51 -16.47
N MET A 16 -2.57 -68.59 -15.78
CA MET A 16 -2.33 -68.52 -14.33
C MET A 16 -1.01 -67.81 -14.09
N VAL A 17 -1.08 -66.51 -13.82
CA VAL A 17 0.07 -65.75 -13.33
C VAL A 17 0.18 -66.00 -11.83
N ASP A 18 1.37 -66.32 -11.34
CA ASP A 18 1.66 -66.35 -9.91
C ASP A 18 1.21 -65.03 -9.28
N ARG A 19 0.20 -65.10 -8.41
CA ARG A 19 -0.44 -63.94 -7.78
C ARG A 19 0.58 -63.08 -7.03
N ALA A 20 1.55 -63.70 -6.36
CA ALA A 20 2.57 -62.97 -5.62
C ALA A 20 3.46 -62.17 -6.57
N GLN A 21 3.88 -62.76 -7.69
CA GLN A 21 4.64 -62.05 -8.73
C GLN A 21 3.80 -60.96 -9.42
N ALA A 22 2.52 -61.21 -9.66
CA ALA A 22 1.60 -60.23 -10.24
C ALA A 22 1.44 -59.02 -9.31
N LEU A 23 1.21 -59.26 -8.01
CA LEU A 23 1.13 -58.21 -6.99
C LEU A 23 2.44 -57.44 -6.86
N GLU A 24 3.58 -58.14 -6.84
CA GLU A 24 4.88 -57.47 -6.80
C GLU A 24 5.11 -56.57 -8.01
N LYS A 25 4.73 -57.02 -9.21
CA LYS A 25 4.78 -56.19 -10.43
C LYS A 25 3.85 -55.00 -10.33
N LEU A 26 2.58 -55.20 -9.92
CA LEU A 26 1.61 -54.12 -9.74
C LEU A 26 2.08 -53.07 -8.71
N MET A 27 2.69 -53.52 -7.61
CA MET A 27 3.27 -52.64 -6.60
C MET A 27 4.37 -51.74 -7.19
N ARG A 28 5.22 -52.28 -8.08
CA ARG A 28 6.26 -51.47 -8.77
C ARG A 28 5.67 -50.39 -9.69
N PHE A 29 4.48 -50.61 -10.23
CA PHE A 29 3.78 -49.65 -11.09
C PHE A 29 2.79 -48.74 -10.34
N ALA A 30 2.63 -48.90 -9.03
CA ALA A 30 1.78 -48.06 -8.21
C ALA A 30 2.40 -46.64 -8.00
N LEU A 31 1.70 -45.79 -7.24
CA LEU A 31 2.04 -44.38 -7.04
C LEU A 31 3.52 -44.17 -6.65
N PRO A 32 4.20 -43.09 -7.10
CA PRO A 32 5.62 -42.82 -6.83
C PRO A 32 5.92 -42.89 -5.33
N ASP A 33 5.02 -42.33 -4.53
CA ASP A 33 5.06 -42.32 -3.09
C ASP A 33 3.99 -43.26 -2.50
N PRO A 34 4.39 -44.31 -1.77
CA PRO A 34 3.48 -45.21 -1.08
C PRO A 34 2.53 -44.51 -0.09
N ALA A 35 2.93 -43.38 0.50
CA ALA A 35 2.08 -42.61 1.43
C ALA A 35 0.83 -42.05 0.74
N TRP A 36 0.85 -41.90 -0.59
CA TRP A 36 -0.32 -41.50 -1.37
C TRP A 36 -1.39 -42.59 -1.47
N GLY A 37 -1.17 -43.78 -0.89
CA GLY A 37 -2.21 -44.79 -0.70
C GLY A 37 -3.44 -44.23 0.03
N VAL A 38 -3.24 -43.37 1.03
CA VAL A 38 -4.34 -42.71 1.76
C VAL A 38 -5.13 -41.74 0.86
N LEU A 39 -4.47 -41.05 -0.06
CA LEU A 39 -5.16 -40.20 -1.05
C LEU A 39 -6.02 -41.03 -2.02
N SER A 40 -5.59 -42.24 -2.37
CA SER A 40 -6.42 -43.14 -3.18
C SER A 40 -7.62 -43.66 -2.39
N LEU A 41 -7.48 -43.92 -1.09
CA LEU A 41 -8.61 -44.22 -0.21
C LEU A 41 -9.57 -43.02 -0.08
N ALA A 42 -9.06 -41.78 -0.06
CA ALA A 42 -9.91 -40.59 -0.07
C ALA A 42 -10.71 -40.46 -1.38
N ARG A 43 -10.10 -40.76 -2.54
CA ARG A 43 -10.84 -40.86 -3.82
C ARG A 43 -11.90 -41.94 -3.77
N PHE A 44 -11.59 -43.11 -3.21
CA PHE A 44 -12.56 -44.19 -3.04
C PHE A 44 -13.74 -43.76 -2.15
N ALA A 45 -13.46 -43.06 -1.04
CA ALA A 45 -14.48 -42.50 -0.16
C ALA A 45 -15.38 -41.50 -0.90
N ALA A 46 -14.78 -40.57 -1.66
CA ALA A 46 -15.51 -39.58 -2.45
C ALA A 46 -16.36 -40.22 -3.55
N ALA A 47 -15.82 -41.20 -4.26
CA ALA A 47 -16.55 -41.99 -5.26
C ALA A 47 -17.63 -42.91 -4.64
N SER A 48 -17.66 -43.01 -3.30
CA SER A 48 -18.66 -43.76 -2.53
C SER A 48 -19.62 -42.83 -1.77
N ASP A 49 -19.64 -41.55 -2.12
CA ASP A 49 -20.50 -40.51 -1.53
C ASP A 49 -20.30 -40.35 -0.01
N ALA A 50 -19.06 -40.53 0.47
CA ALA A 50 -18.70 -40.25 1.85
C ALA A 50 -18.94 -38.77 2.21
N ARG A 51 -19.25 -38.49 3.48
CA ARG A 51 -19.41 -37.13 4.03
C ARG A 51 -18.30 -36.77 5.01
N SER A 52 -17.50 -37.74 5.43
CA SER A 52 -16.36 -37.53 6.32
C SER A 52 -15.20 -38.47 5.96
N PHE A 53 -13.97 -37.96 6.09
CA PHE A 53 -12.76 -38.76 5.96
C PHE A 53 -11.81 -38.43 7.09
N ARG A 54 -11.47 -39.42 7.90
CA ARG A 54 -10.72 -39.24 9.14
C ARG A 54 -9.50 -40.13 9.10
N VAL A 55 -8.35 -39.57 9.46
CA VAL A 55 -7.11 -40.32 9.59
C VAL A 55 -6.60 -40.12 11.01
N PHE A 56 -6.36 -41.23 11.70
CA PHE A 56 -5.87 -41.25 13.07
C PHE A 56 -4.50 -41.94 13.11
N ARG A 57 -3.58 -41.39 13.88
CA ARG A 57 -2.32 -42.02 14.26
C ARG A 57 -2.52 -42.80 15.55
N GLY A 58 -2.29 -44.09 15.48
CA GLY A 58 -2.29 -45.00 16.61
C GLY A 58 -0.90 -45.15 17.25
N PRO A 59 -0.79 -45.93 18.33
CA PRO A 59 0.49 -46.23 18.94
C PRO A 59 1.41 -46.97 17.96
N LYS A 60 2.73 -46.76 18.11
CA LYS A 60 3.77 -47.45 17.32
C LYS A 60 3.69 -47.22 15.79
N GLY A 61 3.21 -46.06 15.35
CA GLY A 61 3.16 -45.69 13.92
C GLY A 61 1.99 -46.33 13.15
N GLU A 62 1.00 -46.87 13.86
CA GLU A 62 -0.25 -47.32 13.28
C GLU A 62 -1.00 -46.15 12.62
N LEU A 63 -1.64 -46.41 11.47
CA LEU A 63 -2.52 -45.46 10.81
C LEU A 63 -3.90 -46.07 10.64
N THR A 64 -4.94 -45.35 11.03
CA THR A 64 -6.34 -45.75 10.81
C THR A 64 -7.06 -44.71 9.97
N VAL A 65 -7.50 -45.11 8.79
CA VAL A 65 -8.36 -44.32 7.90
C VAL A 65 -9.81 -44.77 8.11
N ARG A 66 -10.71 -43.82 8.33
CA ARG A 66 -12.14 -44.08 8.58
C ARG A 66 -13.00 -43.11 7.77
N PHE A 67 -13.99 -43.63 7.06
CA PHE A 67 -14.94 -42.83 6.30
C PHE A 67 -16.29 -43.54 6.18
N ASP A 68 -17.34 -42.74 6.01
CA ASP A 68 -18.71 -43.20 5.77
C ASP A 68 -18.97 -43.37 4.26
N GLY A 69 -20.23 -43.55 3.85
CA GLY A 69 -20.62 -43.75 2.46
C GLY A 69 -20.94 -45.20 2.11
N THR A 70 -20.91 -45.52 0.82
CA THR A 70 -21.26 -46.86 0.32
C THR A 70 -20.08 -47.82 0.51
N PRO A 71 -20.18 -48.85 1.37
CA PRO A 71 -19.05 -49.75 1.63
C PRO A 71 -18.67 -50.55 0.37
N PRO A 72 -17.42 -51.06 0.30
CA PRO A 72 -17.05 -52.05 -0.70
C PRO A 72 -17.91 -53.31 -0.55
N THR A 73 -18.31 -53.86 -1.69
CA THR A 73 -19.07 -55.12 -1.72
C THR A 73 -18.20 -56.30 -1.30
N ARG A 74 -18.84 -57.41 -0.91
CA ARG A 74 -18.13 -58.67 -0.62
C ARG A 74 -17.19 -59.09 -1.75
N ALA A 75 -17.68 -59.09 -2.99
CA ALA A 75 -16.88 -59.45 -4.16
C ALA A 75 -15.65 -58.53 -4.34
N GLN A 76 -15.79 -57.23 -4.04
CA GLN A 76 -14.66 -56.29 -4.06
C GLN A 76 -13.67 -56.58 -2.93
N LEU A 77 -14.09 -57.04 -1.75
CA LEU A 77 -13.16 -57.39 -0.67
C LEU A 77 -12.49 -58.75 -0.90
N GLU A 78 -13.20 -59.72 -1.48
CA GLU A 78 -12.64 -61.05 -1.82
C GLU A 78 -11.62 -60.94 -2.96
N ARG A 79 -11.81 -59.99 -3.87
CA ARG A 79 -10.94 -59.74 -5.02
C ARG A 79 -10.61 -58.25 -5.16
N PRO A 80 -9.83 -57.68 -4.23
CA PRO A 80 -9.61 -56.23 -4.15
C PRO A 80 -8.86 -55.64 -5.34
N TYR A 81 -8.24 -56.47 -6.18
CA TYR A 81 -7.42 -56.02 -7.31
C TYR A 81 -8.05 -56.28 -8.69
N ASP A 82 -9.17 -57.01 -8.78
CA ASP A 82 -9.82 -57.34 -10.06
C ASP A 82 -10.22 -56.09 -10.87
N ALA A 83 -10.55 -55.00 -10.17
CA ALA A 83 -10.89 -53.72 -10.78
C ALA A 83 -9.73 -53.06 -11.54
N LEU A 84 -8.47 -53.48 -11.30
CA LEU A 84 -7.32 -53.00 -12.07
C LEU A 84 -7.28 -53.60 -13.48
N PHE A 85 -7.73 -54.85 -13.62
CA PHE A 85 -7.71 -55.64 -14.85
C PHE A 85 -9.00 -55.55 -15.66
N SER A 86 -10.10 -55.17 -15.00
CA SER A 86 -11.40 -55.06 -15.64
C SER A 86 -11.49 -53.84 -16.56
N ARG A 87 -12.28 -53.99 -17.65
CA ARG A 87 -12.51 -52.91 -18.63
C ARG A 87 -13.39 -51.84 -17.96
N PRO A 88 -12.95 -50.57 -17.96
CA PRO A 88 -13.58 -49.52 -17.16
C PRO A 88 -15.09 -49.43 -17.36
N GLY A 89 -15.85 -49.92 -16.36
CA GLY A 89 -17.31 -49.85 -16.26
C GLY A 89 -17.81 -48.90 -15.17
N LYS A 90 -19.12 -48.60 -15.18
CA LYS A 90 -19.78 -47.88 -14.08
C LYS A 90 -19.72 -48.73 -12.80
N GLY A 91 -19.07 -48.23 -11.75
CA GLY A 91 -18.86 -48.95 -10.48
C GLY A 91 -17.45 -49.53 -10.30
N GLU A 92 -16.71 -49.75 -11.38
CA GLU A 92 -15.31 -50.21 -11.30
C GLU A 92 -14.34 -49.10 -10.92
N ALA A 93 -14.68 -47.84 -11.22
CA ALA A 93 -13.83 -46.70 -10.94
C ALA A 93 -13.45 -46.62 -9.45
N ARG A 94 -14.43 -46.72 -8.54
CA ARG A 94 -14.18 -46.75 -7.09
C ARG A 94 -13.38 -48.00 -6.69
N GLY A 95 -13.70 -49.17 -7.24
CA GLY A 95 -12.97 -50.41 -6.97
C GLY A 95 -11.49 -50.29 -7.32
N ARG A 96 -11.18 -49.60 -8.43
CA ARG A 96 -9.81 -49.31 -8.85
C ARG A 96 -9.11 -48.37 -7.87
N ASP A 97 -9.76 -47.34 -7.34
CA ASP A 97 -9.17 -46.45 -6.32
C ASP A 97 -8.89 -47.18 -4.99
N LEU A 98 -9.78 -48.09 -4.57
CA LEU A 98 -9.54 -48.98 -3.42
C LEU A 98 -8.32 -49.88 -3.66
N ALA A 99 -8.27 -50.55 -4.81
CA ALA A 99 -7.16 -51.43 -5.20
C ALA A 99 -5.81 -50.71 -5.15
N VAL A 100 -5.74 -49.50 -5.72
CA VAL A 100 -4.53 -48.67 -5.75
C VAL A 100 -4.13 -48.24 -4.34
N GLY A 101 -5.10 -47.86 -3.50
CA GLY A 101 -4.86 -47.50 -2.11
C GLY A 101 -4.22 -48.65 -1.32
N LEU A 102 -4.80 -49.85 -1.42
CA LEU A 102 -4.30 -51.04 -0.73
C LEU A 102 -2.92 -51.47 -1.24
N LEU A 103 -2.70 -51.49 -2.57
CA LEU A 103 -1.38 -51.81 -3.13
C LEU A 103 -0.31 -50.80 -2.71
N SER A 104 -0.65 -49.51 -2.66
CA SER A 104 0.29 -48.46 -2.24
C SER A 104 0.66 -48.62 -0.76
N LEU A 105 -0.30 -48.94 0.10
CA LEU A 105 -0.03 -49.22 1.51
C LEU A 105 0.79 -50.50 1.70
N LEU A 106 0.57 -51.55 0.89
CA LEU A 106 1.38 -52.78 0.95
C LEU A 106 2.85 -52.54 0.59
N ARG A 107 3.18 -51.49 -0.16
CA ARG A 107 4.58 -51.12 -0.50
C ARG A 107 5.37 -50.60 0.70
N LEU A 108 4.68 -50.16 1.75
CA LEU A 108 5.32 -49.79 3.02
C LEU A 108 5.74 -51.03 3.84
N GLU A 109 5.55 -52.23 3.29
CA GLU A 109 5.79 -53.52 3.94
C GLU A 109 5.16 -53.62 5.34
N PRO A 110 3.83 -53.37 5.45
CA PRO A 110 3.13 -53.47 6.74
C PRO A 110 3.18 -54.88 7.29
N ALA A 111 3.08 -55.00 8.61
CA ALA A 111 2.81 -56.27 9.26
C ALA A 111 1.47 -56.85 8.77
N HIS A 112 0.45 -55.99 8.67
CA HIS A 112 -0.81 -56.28 8.01
C HIS A 112 -1.63 -55.00 7.78
N ILE A 113 -2.59 -55.07 6.85
CA ILE A 113 -3.65 -54.09 6.64
C ILE A 113 -4.98 -54.79 6.93
N LEU A 114 -5.84 -54.15 7.71
CA LEU A 114 -7.21 -54.61 7.98
C LEU A 114 -8.20 -53.66 7.33
N VAL A 115 -9.14 -54.17 6.56
CA VAL A 115 -10.27 -53.39 6.02
C VAL A 115 -11.55 -53.94 6.61
N ARG A 116 -12.24 -53.15 7.43
CA ARG A 116 -13.58 -53.44 7.92
C ARG A 116 -14.59 -52.62 7.14
N ALA A 117 -15.60 -53.26 6.58
CA ALA A 117 -16.61 -52.59 5.76
C ALA A 117 -17.92 -53.37 5.73
N GLY A 118 -19.03 -52.68 5.52
CA GLY A 118 -20.38 -53.25 5.57
C GLY A 118 -21.17 -52.69 6.75
N ARG A 119 -22.38 -53.22 6.98
CA ARG A 119 -23.29 -52.75 8.03
C ARG A 119 -23.86 -53.93 8.80
N GLY A 120 -23.90 -53.81 10.14
CA GLY A 120 -24.47 -54.84 11.01
C GLY A 120 -23.84 -56.22 10.77
N ASP A 121 -24.68 -57.24 10.68
CA ASP A 121 -24.25 -58.64 10.52
C ASP A 121 -23.60 -58.94 9.16
N GLU A 122 -23.74 -58.05 8.18
CA GLU A 122 -23.09 -58.16 6.87
C GLU A 122 -21.70 -57.53 6.82
N ARG A 123 -21.19 -57.01 7.95
CA ARG A 123 -19.87 -56.39 8.01
C ARG A 123 -18.79 -57.46 7.82
N LEU A 124 -17.83 -57.14 6.98
CA LEU A 124 -16.72 -58.02 6.58
C LEU A 124 -15.40 -57.44 7.07
N LEU A 125 -14.46 -58.33 7.36
CA LEU A 125 -13.07 -58.03 7.66
C LEU A 125 -12.20 -58.68 6.58
N LEU A 126 -11.51 -57.84 5.80
CA LEU A 126 -10.43 -58.27 4.92
C LEU A 126 -9.09 -58.07 5.62
N ARG A 127 -8.30 -59.14 5.70
CA ARG A 127 -6.92 -59.10 6.20
C ARG A 127 -5.95 -59.27 5.04
N LEU A 128 -5.03 -58.31 4.91
CA LEU A 128 -3.98 -58.28 3.89
C LEU A 128 -2.62 -58.27 4.55
N ASN A 129 -1.71 -59.10 4.06
CA ASN A 129 -0.27 -58.91 4.24
C ASN A 129 0.44 -59.44 2.97
N ARG A 130 1.77 -59.35 2.92
CA ARG A 130 2.53 -59.79 1.73
C ARG A 130 2.73 -61.30 1.65
N ALA A 131 2.63 -62.02 2.78
CA ALA A 131 3.06 -63.41 2.90
C ALA A 131 1.89 -64.42 2.88
N ASP A 132 0.72 -64.01 3.34
CA ASP A 132 -0.48 -64.83 3.49
C ASP A 132 -1.50 -64.49 2.39
N PRO A 133 -2.32 -65.47 1.98
CA PRO A 133 -3.45 -65.20 1.11
C PRO A 133 -4.44 -64.24 1.76
N GLU A 134 -5.08 -63.42 0.94
CA GLU A 134 -6.12 -62.50 1.38
C GLU A 134 -7.32 -63.29 1.91
N ALA A 135 -7.71 -63.02 3.15
CA ALA A 135 -8.84 -63.67 3.79
C ALA A 135 -9.94 -62.65 4.09
N VAL A 136 -11.17 -62.98 3.71
CA VAL A 136 -12.38 -62.23 4.05
C VAL A 136 -13.22 -63.05 5.02
N GLU A 137 -13.46 -62.50 6.19
CA GLU A 137 -14.26 -63.13 7.25
C GLU A 137 -15.37 -62.20 7.75
N PRO A 138 -16.45 -62.73 8.35
CA PRO A 138 -17.44 -61.90 9.04
C PRO A 138 -16.80 -61.09 10.17
N SER A 139 -17.15 -59.80 10.27
CA SER A 139 -16.70 -58.92 11.35
C SER A 139 -17.75 -58.87 12.45
N ARG A 140 -17.34 -58.98 13.72
CA ARG A 140 -18.23 -58.81 14.89
C ARG A 140 -18.47 -57.34 15.28
N ASP A 141 -17.83 -56.42 14.56
CA ASP A 141 -17.95 -54.98 14.80
C ASP A 141 -19.32 -54.50 14.28
N ALA A 142 -20.06 -53.74 15.10
CA ALA A 142 -21.39 -53.24 14.74
C ALA A 142 -21.35 -51.91 13.97
N GLU A 143 -20.17 -51.31 13.79
CA GLU A 143 -20.04 -50.05 13.07
C GLU A 143 -20.47 -50.16 11.59
N SER A 144 -20.74 -49.02 10.96
CA SER A 144 -21.12 -48.94 9.54
C SER A 144 -20.08 -48.25 8.65
N ASP A 145 -19.09 -47.58 9.27
CA ASP A 145 -18.01 -46.91 8.54
C ASP A 145 -17.06 -47.92 7.91
N THR A 146 -16.45 -47.54 6.79
CA THR A 146 -15.30 -48.29 6.26
C THR A 146 -14.06 -47.87 7.05
N VAL A 147 -13.38 -48.86 7.65
CA VAL A 147 -12.18 -48.65 8.47
C VAL A 147 -11.01 -49.41 7.85
N VAL A 148 -10.00 -48.67 7.39
CA VAL A 148 -8.74 -49.22 6.89
C VAL A 148 -7.65 -48.96 7.93
N ARG A 149 -7.17 -50.03 8.57
CA ARG A 149 -6.14 -49.97 9.60
C ARG A 149 -4.83 -50.54 9.06
N PHE A 150 -3.80 -49.72 9.04
CA PHE A 150 -2.44 -50.04 8.63
C PHE A 150 -1.58 -50.28 9.87
N MET A 151 -1.02 -51.49 9.98
CA MET A 151 -0.09 -51.85 11.05
C MET A 151 1.34 -51.88 10.47
N PRO A 152 2.25 -50.99 10.92
CA PRO A 152 3.59 -50.91 10.37
C PRO A 152 4.36 -52.21 10.61
N GLY A 153 5.15 -52.61 9.62
CA GLY A 153 6.08 -53.72 9.71
C GLY A 153 7.47 -53.26 10.16
N PRO A 154 8.42 -54.19 10.35
CA PRO A 154 9.77 -53.87 10.82
C PRO A 154 10.57 -53.01 9.83
N LYS A 155 10.19 -52.99 8.55
CA LYS A 155 10.83 -52.20 7.49
C LYS A 155 10.07 -50.93 7.12
N THR A 156 8.91 -50.71 7.71
CA THR A 156 8.15 -49.47 7.52
C THR A 156 8.92 -48.30 8.14
N PRO A 157 8.98 -47.11 7.50
CA PRO A 157 9.52 -45.90 8.14
C PRO A 157 8.88 -45.67 9.51
N ARG A 158 9.69 -45.26 10.51
CA ARG A 158 9.24 -45.17 11.93
C ARG A 158 8.00 -44.29 12.13
N ASP A 159 7.83 -43.25 11.31
CA ASP A 159 6.62 -42.44 11.31
C ASP A 159 6.33 -41.84 9.91
N PRO A 160 5.41 -42.42 9.12
CA PRO A 160 4.99 -41.83 7.84
C PRO A 160 4.07 -40.61 8.00
N TRP A 161 3.64 -40.27 9.22
CA TRP A 161 2.60 -39.29 9.48
C TRP A 161 2.88 -37.88 8.96
N PRO A 162 4.05 -37.23 9.20
CA PRO A 162 4.24 -35.83 8.80
C PRO A 162 4.09 -35.62 7.30
N HIS A 163 4.66 -36.54 6.52
CA HIS A 163 4.63 -36.51 5.07
C HIS A 163 3.24 -36.85 4.50
N LEU A 164 2.56 -37.82 5.10
CA LEU A 164 1.18 -38.17 4.75
C LEU A 164 0.21 -37.03 5.05
N ALA A 165 0.30 -36.43 6.24
CA ALA A 165 -0.57 -35.34 6.65
C ALA A 165 -0.38 -34.12 5.75
N ALA A 166 0.87 -33.77 5.41
CA ALA A 166 1.17 -32.74 4.43
C ALA A 166 0.56 -33.08 3.06
N SER A 167 0.76 -34.31 2.57
CA SER A 167 0.21 -34.76 1.29
C SER A 167 -1.32 -34.73 1.25
N VAL A 168 -2.01 -35.12 2.32
CA VAL A 168 -3.47 -35.05 2.41
C VAL A 168 -3.97 -33.61 2.39
N ARG A 169 -3.31 -32.71 3.14
CA ARG A 169 -3.66 -31.27 3.15
C ARG A 169 -3.44 -30.63 1.78
N ASP A 170 -2.34 -30.94 1.10
CA ASP A 170 -1.99 -30.30 -0.17
C ASP A 170 -2.74 -30.89 -1.36
N ARG A 171 -2.93 -32.20 -1.39
CA ARG A 171 -3.54 -32.88 -2.54
C ARG A 171 -5.03 -33.11 -2.37
N GLY A 172 -5.57 -33.10 -1.15
CA GLY A 172 -7.00 -33.29 -0.85
C GLY A 172 -7.85 -32.01 -0.89
N ARG A 173 -7.33 -30.93 -1.47
CA ARG A 173 -7.92 -29.57 -1.39
C ARG A 173 -9.33 -29.43 -1.97
N MET A 174 -9.75 -30.33 -2.86
CA MET A 174 -11.05 -30.28 -3.52
C MET A 174 -11.99 -31.42 -3.08
N LEU A 175 -11.65 -32.14 -2.01
CA LEU A 175 -12.50 -33.22 -1.50
C LEU A 175 -13.89 -32.67 -1.11
N PRO A 176 -14.99 -33.38 -1.45
CA PRO A 176 -16.34 -32.88 -1.23
C PRO A 176 -16.80 -32.99 0.24
N PHE A 177 -15.91 -33.37 1.15
CA PHE A 177 -16.18 -33.63 2.56
C PHE A 177 -15.08 -33.08 3.47
N ALA A 178 -15.40 -32.98 4.76
CA ALA A 178 -14.43 -32.60 5.78
C ALA A 178 -13.37 -33.70 5.98
N ILE A 179 -12.11 -33.29 6.01
CA ILE A 179 -10.97 -34.15 6.31
C ILE A 179 -10.53 -33.86 7.75
N LEU A 180 -10.46 -34.90 8.58
CA LEU A 180 -9.93 -34.81 9.94
C LEU A 180 -8.60 -35.58 10.02
N LEU A 181 -7.52 -34.92 10.42
CA LEU A 181 -6.21 -35.55 10.66
C LEU A 181 -5.89 -35.45 12.16
N ASP A 182 -5.86 -36.59 12.85
CA ASP A 182 -5.75 -36.65 14.33
C ASP A 182 -6.80 -35.79 15.03
N GLY A 183 -8.03 -35.78 14.49
CA GLY A 183 -9.15 -34.97 14.99
C GLY A 183 -9.13 -33.51 14.53
N GLU A 184 -8.02 -33.01 14.01
CA GLU A 184 -7.90 -31.64 13.52
C GLU A 184 -8.51 -31.50 12.11
N PRO A 185 -9.45 -30.57 11.89
CA PRO A 185 -9.99 -30.33 10.57
C PRO A 185 -8.93 -29.75 9.65
N CYS A 186 -8.70 -30.39 8.50
CA CYS A 186 -7.98 -29.76 7.41
C CYS A 186 -8.88 -28.66 6.85
N ARG A 187 -8.53 -27.41 7.11
CA ARG A 187 -9.20 -26.29 6.45
C ARG A 187 -8.93 -26.45 4.94
N PRO A 188 -9.98 -26.51 4.10
CA PRO A 188 -9.75 -26.32 2.68
C PRO A 188 -9.05 -24.96 2.54
N PRO A 189 -8.02 -24.85 1.69
CA PRO A 189 -7.44 -23.53 1.42
C PRO A 189 -8.58 -22.64 1.00
N SER A 190 -8.68 -21.47 1.64
CA SER A 190 -9.76 -20.55 1.31
C SER A 190 -9.68 -20.27 -0.18
N THR A 191 -10.79 -20.46 -0.89
CA THR A 191 -10.97 -19.90 -2.24
C THR A 191 -11.11 -18.37 -2.18
N ALA A 192 -10.65 -17.73 -1.10
CA ALA A 192 -10.78 -16.31 -0.81
C ALA A 192 -9.96 -15.41 -1.75
N GLY A 193 -9.31 -16.00 -2.75
CA GLY A 193 -8.75 -15.25 -3.86
C GLY A 193 -9.84 -14.81 -4.83
N GLU A 194 -9.58 -13.70 -5.52
CA GLU A 194 -10.41 -13.30 -6.64
C GLU A 194 -10.31 -14.34 -7.76
N GLY A 195 -11.45 -14.91 -8.15
CA GLY A 195 -11.51 -15.90 -9.20
C GLY A 195 -12.94 -16.21 -9.60
N ARG A 196 -13.07 -17.12 -10.56
CA ARG A 196 -14.34 -17.53 -11.16
C ARG A 196 -14.50 -19.03 -11.03
N SER A 197 -15.69 -19.48 -10.63
CA SER A 197 -15.99 -20.91 -10.58
C SER A 197 -16.08 -21.49 -11.99
N VAL A 198 -15.49 -22.68 -12.18
CA VAL A 198 -15.72 -23.54 -13.34
C VAL A 198 -16.85 -24.50 -12.99
N ARG A 199 -17.92 -24.51 -13.78
CA ARG A 199 -19.04 -25.44 -13.59
C ARG A 199 -19.39 -26.12 -14.91
N GLY A 200 -19.59 -27.43 -14.84
CA GLY A 200 -20.12 -28.26 -15.92
C GLY A 200 -20.83 -29.48 -15.33
N THR A 201 -21.43 -30.31 -16.19
CA THR A 201 -22.31 -31.42 -15.75
C THR A 201 -21.65 -32.40 -14.77
N ALA A 202 -20.34 -32.62 -14.90
CA ALA A 202 -19.53 -33.45 -14.01
C ALA A 202 -18.16 -32.78 -13.76
N LEU A 203 -18.13 -31.45 -13.82
CA LEU A 203 -16.92 -30.66 -13.75
C LEU A 203 -17.14 -29.55 -12.73
N SER A 204 -16.25 -29.45 -11.76
CA SER A 204 -16.24 -28.34 -10.81
C SER A 204 -14.83 -27.80 -10.68
N GLY A 205 -14.70 -26.52 -10.39
CA GLY A 205 -13.38 -25.93 -10.29
C GLY A 205 -13.41 -24.45 -10.04
N TRP A 206 -12.22 -23.86 -10.12
CA TRP A 206 -11.97 -22.45 -9.89
C TRP A 206 -10.80 -22.01 -10.76
N VAL A 207 -10.90 -20.81 -11.32
CA VAL A 207 -9.84 -20.13 -12.06
C VAL A 207 -9.55 -18.80 -11.39
N GLY A 208 -8.28 -18.47 -11.22
CA GLY A 208 -7.84 -17.20 -10.64
C GLY A 208 -6.63 -16.62 -11.35
N VAL A 209 -6.30 -15.39 -10.96
CA VAL A 209 -5.10 -14.68 -11.40
C VAL A 209 -3.89 -15.37 -10.75
N PRO A 210 -2.86 -15.76 -11.52
CA PRO A 210 -1.71 -16.42 -10.95
C PRO A 210 -0.93 -15.42 -10.06
N PRO A 211 -0.31 -15.88 -8.97
CA PRO A 211 0.42 -14.99 -8.05
C PRO A 211 1.72 -14.43 -8.64
N ALA A 212 2.21 -15.02 -9.73
CA ALA A 212 3.39 -14.60 -10.46
C ALA A 212 3.20 -14.83 -11.97
N ARG A 213 4.00 -14.14 -12.78
CA ARG A 213 3.99 -14.29 -14.23
C ARG A 213 4.35 -15.73 -14.63
N SER A 214 3.58 -16.25 -15.58
CA SER A 214 3.79 -17.57 -16.18
C SER A 214 3.59 -17.45 -17.69
N GLU A 215 4.26 -18.28 -18.49
CA GLU A 215 4.05 -18.27 -19.94
C GLU A 215 2.81 -19.08 -20.34
N ALA A 216 2.45 -20.08 -19.53
CA ALA A 216 1.30 -20.95 -19.70
C ALA A 216 0.40 -20.94 -18.46
N SER A 217 -0.85 -21.38 -18.62
CA SER A 217 -1.78 -21.53 -17.50
C SER A 217 -1.42 -22.78 -16.70
N ARG A 218 -1.36 -22.66 -15.37
CA ARG A 218 -1.15 -23.78 -14.47
C ARG A 218 -2.49 -24.37 -14.08
N VAL A 219 -2.76 -25.58 -14.55
CA VAL A 219 -4.02 -26.28 -14.28
C VAL A 219 -3.76 -27.51 -13.42
N ALA A 220 -4.22 -27.44 -12.18
CA ALA A 220 -4.23 -28.54 -11.24
C ALA A 220 -5.49 -29.40 -11.48
N LEU A 221 -5.28 -30.66 -11.86
CA LEU A 221 -6.33 -31.61 -12.25
C LEU A 221 -6.61 -32.56 -11.10
N TYR A 222 -7.81 -32.45 -10.57
CA TYR A 222 -8.34 -33.24 -9.49
C TYR A 222 -9.30 -34.30 -10.04
N ARG A 223 -9.32 -35.45 -9.37
CA ARG A 223 -10.33 -36.49 -9.60
C ARG A 223 -10.90 -36.90 -8.27
N TRP A 224 -12.21 -36.72 -8.11
CA TRP A 224 -12.90 -36.91 -6.84
C TRP A 224 -12.27 -36.07 -5.72
N GLY A 225 -11.86 -34.85 -6.06
CA GLY A 225 -11.31 -33.88 -5.11
C GLY A 225 -9.85 -34.08 -4.71
N VAL A 226 -9.17 -35.10 -5.26
CA VAL A 226 -7.74 -35.37 -5.02
C VAL A 226 -6.90 -34.98 -6.22
N LEU A 227 -5.84 -34.20 -5.99
CA LEU A 227 -4.89 -33.76 -7.00
C LEU A 227 -4.18 -34.97 -7.61
N VAL A 228 -4.39 -35.16 -8.90
CA VAL A 228 -3.72 -36.21 -9.67
C VAL A 228 -2.50 -35.63 -10.35
N HIS A 229 -2.68 -34.56 -11.12
CA HIS A 229 -1.68 -34.05 -12.04
C HIS A 229 -1.76 -32.52 -12.12
N GLU A 230 -0.62 -31.86 -12.28
CA GLU A 230 -0.54 -30.44 -12.63
C GLU A 230 0.04 -30.34 -14.03
N VAL A 231 -0.59 -29.53 -14.86
CA VAL A 231 -0.16 -29.30 -16.25
C VAL A 231 0.01 -27.81 -16.50
N GLU A 232 0.95 -27.48 -17.37
CA GLU A 232 1.08 -26.16 -17.96
C GLU A 232 0.49 -26.22 -19.38
N GLU A 233 -0.56 -25.44 -19.63
CA GLU A 233 -1.32 -25.47 -20.88
C GLU A 233 -1.53 -24.04 -21.40
N ASP A 234 -1.36 -23.85 -22.71
CA ASP A 234 -1.76 -22.62 -23.37
C ASP A 234 -3.27 -22.68 -23.66
N LEU A 235 -4.03 -21.84 -22.98
CA LEU A 235 -5.48 -21.75 -23.11
C LEU A 235 -5.92 -20.70 -24.15
N GLY A 236 -4.98 -20.09 -24.88
CA GLY A 236 -5.23 -19.02 -25.84
C GLY A 236 -5.51 -17.65 -25.20
N GLY A 237 -5.69 -17.58 -23.89
CA GLY A 237 -5.88 -16.36 -23.10
C GLY A 237 -4.68 -16.04 -22.20
N PRO A 238 -4.75 -14.95 -21.40
CA PRO A 238 -3.73 -14.68 -20.40
C PRO A 238 -3.59 -15.89 -19.44
N PRO A 239 -2.36 -16.19 -18.97
CA PRO A 239 -2.09 -17.36 -18.15
C PRO A 239 -2.89 -17.30 -16.85
N VAL A 240 -3.52 -18.39 -16.44
CA VAL A 240 -4.30 -18.48 -15.20
C VAL A 240 -3.80 -19.58 -14.28
N GLU A 241 -4.09 -19.48 -12.98
CA GLU A 241 -4.06 -20.63 -12.07
C GLU A 241 -5.46 -21.23 -12.01
N ALA A 242 -5.60 -22.51 -12.33
CA ALA A 242 -6.87 -23.21 -12.33
C ALA A 242 -6.79 -24.50 -11.53
N ARG A 243 -7.88 -24.82 -10.84
CA ARG A 243 -8.09 -26.09 -10.15
C ARG A 243 -9.39 -26.70 -10.65
N VAL A 244 -9.33 -27.92 -11.16
CA VAL A 244 -10.46 -28.55 -11.83
C VAL A 244 -10.62 -29.98 -11.37
N ASP A 245 -11.76 -30.28 -10.78
CA ASP A 245 -12.19 -31.63 -10.43
C ASP A 245 -13.15 -32.20 -11.46
N CYS A 246 -12.82 -33.38 -11.98
CA CYS A 246 -13.65 -34.12 -12.91
C CYS A 246 -13.60 -35.63 -12.59
N PRO A 247 -14.69 -36.21 -12.07
CA PRO A 247 -14.81 -37.66 -11.87
C PRO A 247 -14.55 -38.49 -13.14
N ALA A 248 -14.82 -37.92 -14.31
CA ALA A 248 -14.66 -38.57 -15.61
C ALA A 248 -13.20 -38.64 -16.09
N PHE A 249 -12.24 -38.01 -15.40
CA PHE A 249 -10.84 -38.13 -15.78
C PHE A 249 -10.38 -39.59 -15.73
N ARG A 250 -9.86 -40.07 -16.86
CA ARG A 250 -9.14 -41.34 -16.93
C ARG A 250 -7.70 -41.11 -16.52
N LEU A 251 -7.18 -41.99 -15.68
CA LEU A 251 -5.80 -41.93 -15.24
C LEU A 251 -4.94 -42.87 -16.07
N ASN A 252 -3.67 -42.51 -16.23
CA ASN A 252 -2.68 -43.39 -16.85
C ASN A 252 -2.43 -44.64 -15.98
N ALA A 253 -1.63 -45.59 -16.47
CA ALA A 253 -1.38 -46.84 -15.76
C ALA A 253 -0.81 -46.63 -14.35
N SER A 254 0.07 -45.64 -14.15
CA SER A 254 0.66 -45.29 -12.85
C SER A 254 -0.28 -44.54 -11.91
N GLN A 255 -1.48 -44.16 -12.37
CA GLN A 255 -2.47 -43.39 -11.60
C GLN A 255 -2.01 -41.99 -11.17
N THR A 256 -0.95 -41.46 -11.80
CA THR A 256 -0.32 -40.17 -11.48
C THR A 256 -0.59 -39.07 -12.48
N ALA A 257 -1.11 -39.40 -13.66
CA ALA A 257 -1.42 -38.41 -14.69
C ALA A 257 -2.82 -38.66 -15.26
N VAL A 258 -3.46 -37.58 -15.68
CA VAL A 258 -4.72 -37.64 -16.43
C VAL A 258 -4.38 -37.92 -17.90
N VAL A 259 -5.09 -38.87 -18.51
CA VAL A 259 -4.96 -39.18 -19.94
C VAL A 259 -5.56 -38.02 -20.75
N ARG A 260 -4.85 -37.56 -21.79
CA ARG A 260 -5.28 -36.46 -22.69
C ARG A 260 -6.41 -36.88 -23.65
N ASP A 261 -7.54 -37.28 -23.08
CA ASP A 261 -8.72 -37.78 -23.78
C ASP A 261 -9.80 -36.67 -23.96
N PRO A 262 -11.01 -36.98 -24.48
CA PRO A 262 -12.07 -35.96 -24.61
C PRO A 262 -12.50 -35.31 -23.28
N ALA A 263 -12.43 -36.01 -22.14
CA ALA A 263 -12.79 -35.43 -20.84
C ALA A 263 -11.75 -34.40 -20.40
N TYR A 264 -10.45 -34.68 -20.63
CA TYR A 264 -9.36 -33.71 -20.45
C TYR A 264 -9.57 -32.44 -21.28
N LYS A 265 -9.81 -32.60 -22.59
CA LYS A 265 -10.03 -31.46 -23.50
C LYS A 265 -11.26 -30.63 -23.10
N LYS A 266 -12.35 -31.30 -22.72
CA LYS A 266 -13.58 -30.63 -22.23
C LYS A 266 -13.32 -29.82 -20.95
N ALA A 267 -12.52 -30.36 -20.03
CA ALA A 267 -12.14 -29.66 -18.81
C ALA A 267 -11.32 -28.40 -19.12
N LEU A 268 -10.29 -28.50 -19.98
CA LEU A 268 -9.47 -27.34 -20.36
C LEU A 268 -10.28 -26.27 -21.13
N ALA A 269 -11.21 -26.68 -21.99
CA ALA A 269 -12.11 -25.74 -22.67
C ALA A 269 -12.96 -24.94 -21.67
N ALA A 270 -13.50 -25.60 -20.64
CA ALA A 270 -14.26 -24.93 -19.58
C ALA A 270 -13.38 -24.01 -18.72
N VAL A 271 -12.11 -24.35 -18.50
CA VAL A 271 -11.14 -23.44 -17.86
C VAL A 271 -10.88 -22.22 -18.72
N ALA A 272 -10.66 -22.40 -20.03
CA ALA A 272 -10.41 -21.30 -20.96
C ALA A 272 -11.60 -20.34 -21.04
N GLU A 273 -12.83 -20.87 -21.07
CA GLU A 273 -14.06 -20.07 -21.01
C GLU A 273 -14.16 -19.28 -19.69
N ALA A 274 -13.91 -19.94 -18.55
CA ALA A 274 -13.90 -19.27 -17.25
C ALA A 274 -12.78 -18.23 -17.13
N ALA A 275 -11.60 -18.48 -17.72
CA ALA A 275 -10.50 -17.52 -17.76
C ALA A 275 -10.85 -16.27 -18.55
N ALA A 276 -11.55 -16.41 -19.70
CA ALA A 276 -12.04 -15.25 -20.45
C ALA A 276 -13.02 -14.41 -19.63
N GLY A 277 -13.95 -15.05 -18.91
CA GLY A 277 -14.85 -14.37 -17.98
C GLY A 277 -14.13 -13.71 -16.80
N LEU A 278 -13.07 -14.33 -16.29
CA LEU A 278 -12.24 -13.78 -15.20
C LEU A 278 -11.57 -12.47 -15.61
N VAL A 279 -11.16 -12.30 -16.87
CA VAL A 279 -10.57 -11.04 -17.36
C VAL A 279 -11.58 -9.90 -17.26
N GLU A 280 -12.84 -10.14 -17.64
CA GLU A 280 -13.91 -9.14 -17.54
C GLU A 280 -14.17 -8.76 -16.07
N ASP A 281 -14.30 -9.77 -15.19
CA ASP A 281 -14.55 -9.57 -13.76
C ASP A 281 -13.38 -8.82 -13.08
N ALA A 282 -12.14 -9.20 -13.38
CA ALA A 282 -10.95 -8.57 -12.83
C ALA A 282 -10.75 -7.14 -13.35
N SER A 283 -11.09 -6.87 -14.62
CA SER A 283 -11.05 -5.51 -15.19
C SER A 283 -12.02 -4.58 -14.47
N ALA A 284 -13.27 -5.04 -14.25
CA ALA A 284 -14.28 -4.25 -13.55
C ALA A 284 -13.85 -3.94 -12.10
N ARG A 285 -13.35 -4.94 -11.36
CA ARG A 285 -12.86 -4.76 -9.98
C ARG A 285 -11.65 -3.85 -9.91
N HIS A 286 -10.71 -3.97 -10.84
CA HIS A 286 -9.54 -3.11 -10.87
C HIS A 286 -9.94 -1.66 -11.16
N ALA A 287 -10.85 -1.43 -12.12
CA ALA A 287 -11.38 -0.10 -12.41
C ALA A 287 -12.08 0.53 -11.18
N GLU A 288 -12.85 -0.26 -10.43
CA GLU A 288 -13.50 0.19 -9.18
C GLU A 288 -12.48 0.54 -8.08
N ARG A 289 -11.40 -0.23 -7.96
CA ARG A 289 -10.34 -0.04 -6.94
C ARG A 289 -9.31 1.01 -7.32
N ALA A 290 -9.18 1.37 -8.60
CA ALA A 290 -8.15 2.28 -9.09
C ALA A 290 -8.08 3.61 -8.29
N PRO A 291 -9.20 4.29 -7.94
CA PRO A 291 -9.13 5.51 -7.13
C PRO A 291 -8.56 5.30 -5.72
N GLN A 292 -8.90 4.17 -5.09
CA GLN A 292 -8.39 3.81 -3.76
C GLN A 292 -6.89 3.48 -3.85
N LEU A 293 -6.47 2.78 -4.91
CA LEU A 293 -5.06 2.52 -5.16
C LEU A 293 -4.28 3.82 -5.40
N THR A 294 -4.82 4.80 -6.13
CA THR A 294 -4.18 6.11 -6.28
C THR A 294 -3.92 6.76 -4.92
N GLN A 295 -4.87 6.70 -3.99
CA GLN A 295 -4.68 7.22 -2.62
C GLN A 295 -3.59 6.45 -1.87
N LEU A 296 -3.59 5.11 -1.94
CA LEU A 296 -2.57 4.28 -1.30
C LEU A 296 -1.16 4.54 -1.86
N LEU A 297 -1.05 4.72 -3.18
CA LEU A 297 0.22 4.97 -3.88
C LEU A 297 0.76 6.39 -3.70
N GLN A 298 0.03 7.28 -3.03
CA GLN A 298 0.61 8.54 -2.53
C GLN A 298 1.72 8.25 -1.50
N SER A 299 1.58 7.19 -0.71
CA SER A 299 2.62 6.73 0.21
C SER A 299 3.83 6.19 -0.56
N GLU A 300 5.01 6.74 -0.30
CA GLU A 300 6.24 6.34 -0.96
C GLU A 300 6.58 4.86 -0.75
N GLY A 301 6.36 4.33 0.46
CA GLY A 301 6.60 2.92 0.78
C GLY A 301 5.73 1.96 -0.01
N LEU A 302 4.41 2.24 -0.09
CA LEU A 302 3.47 1.42 -0.87
C LEU A 302 3.69 1.57 -2.37
N ARG A 303 4.11 2.75 -2.83
CA ARG A 303 4.49 2.98 -4.22
C ARG A 303 5.75 2.24 -4.62
N ALA A 304 6.78 2.22 -3.77
CA ALA A 304 7.98 1.43 -3.98
C ALA A 304 7.65 -0.08 -3.99
N LEU A 305 6.72 -0.53 -3.12
CA LEU A 305 6.21 -1.90 -3.12
C LEU A 305 5.48 -2.26 -4.41
N TRP A 306 4.60 -1.39 -4.91
CA TRP A 306 3.94 -1.55 -6.21
C TRP A 306 4.95 -1.72 -7.33
N ARG A 307 5.93 -0.82 -7.43
CA ARG A 307 6.98 -0.88 -8.46
C ARG A 307 7.75 -2.19 -8.40
N ARG A 308 8.22 -2.60 -7.21
CA ARG A 308 8.92 -3.89 -7.03
C ARG A 308 8.06 -5.08 -7.46
N SER A 309 6.77 -5.04 -7.16
CA SER A 309 5.82 -6.10 -7.53
C SER A 309 5.61 -6.18 -9.05
N VAL A 310 5.50 -5.02 -9.72
CA VAL A 310 5.43 -4.94 -11.18
C VAL A 310 6.74 -5.44 -11.81
N GLU A 311 7.90 -5.01 -11.31
CA GLU A 311 9.20 -5.46 -11.78
C GLU A 311 9.40 -6.98 -11.60
N ALA A 312 9.03 -7.52 -10.44
CA ALA A 312 9.07 -8.94 -10.14
C ALA A 312 8.16 -9.75 -11.08
N TRP A 313 6.97 -9.23 -11.41
CA TRP A 313 6.11 -9.83 -12.42
C TRP A 313 6.77 -9.81 -13.80
N LEU A 314 7.31 -8.67 -14.22
CA LEU A 314 7.88 -8.50 -15.56
C LEU A 314 9.18 -9.27 -15.78
N ALA A 315 9.92 -9.54 -14.70
CA ALA A 315 11.13 -10.34 -14.74
C ALA A 315 10.86 -11.75 -15.31
N PRO A 316 11.81 -12.34 -16.04
CA PRO A 316 11.70 -13.73 -16.47
C PRO A 316 11.57 -14.63 -15.23
N PRO A 317 10.71 -15.66 -15.26
CA PRO A 317 10.58 -16.60 -14.15
C PRO A 317 11.95 -17.21 -13.87
N ARG A 318 12.44 -17.07 -12.64
CA ARG A 318 13.71 -17.69 -12.22
C ARG A 318 13.43 -19.15 -11.84
N PRO A 319 13.89 -20.16 -12.61
CA PRO A 319 13.68 -21.54 -12.23
C PRO A 319 14.48 -21.90 -10.96
N GLY A 320 13.92 -22.79 -10.14
CA GLY A 320 14.63 -23.45 -9.04
C GLY A 320 14.68 -22.71 -7.69
N LEU A 321 15.61 -23.14 -6.84
CA LEU A 321 15.79 -22.71 -5.44
C LEU A 321 15.92 -21.18 -5.30
N PHE A 322 16.57 -20.51 -6.26
CA PHE A 322 16.75 -19.05 -6.23
C PHE A 322 15.45 -18.27 -6.41
N GLY A 323 14.47 -18.82 -7.14
CA GLY A 323 13.13 -18.25 -7.24
C GLY A 323 12.38 -18.35 -5.90
N ALA A 324 12.44 -19.51 -5.24
CA ALA A 324 11.83 -19.74 -3.94
C ALA A 324 12.49 -18.87 -2.84
N LEU A 325 13.82 -18.74 -2.85
CA LEU A 325 14.55 -17.89 -1.92
C LEU A 325 14.25 -16.39 -2.14
N GLY A 326 14.11 -15.97 -3.40
CA GLY A 326 13.69 -14.60 -3.74
C GLY A 326 12.32 -14.25 -3.14
N GLN A 327 11.33 -15.13 -3.31
CA GLN A 327 10.00 -14.96 -2.71
C GLN A 327 10.05 -14.92 -1.18
N PHE A 328 10.91 -15.74 -0.56
CA PHE A 328 11.09 -15.73 0.89
C PHE A 328 11.71 -14.42 1.40
N LEU A 329 12.74 -13.91 0.72
CA LEU A 329 13.39 -12.64 1.09
C LEU A 329 12.46 -11.44 0.88
N GLU A 330 11.64 -11.44 -0.17
CA GLU A 330 10.59 -10.44 -0.39
C GLU A 330 9.54 -10.47 0.72
N ALA A 331 9.17 -11.65 1.23
CA ALA A 331 8.24 -11.77 2.36
C ALA A 331 8.84 -11.27 3.68
N ALA A 332 10.17 -11.32 3.84
CA ALA A 332 10.87 -10.87 5.05
C ALA A 332 11.03 -9.34 5.14
N GLY A 333 11.15 -8.65 3.99
CA GLY A 333 11.37 -7.20 3.93
C GLY A 333 10.16 -6.31 4.23
N ASP A 334 8.95 -6.87 4.29
CA ASP A 334 7.69 -6.10 4.33
C ASP A 334 7.12 -5.84 5.74
N GLN A 335 7.87 -6.16 6.82
CA GLN A 335 7.31 -6.13 8.19
C GLN A 335 7.08 -4.73 8.80
N ALA A 336 7.50 -3.65 8.13
CA ALA A 336 7.27 -2.27 8.57
C ALA A 336 5.94 -1.68 8.09
N LEU A 337 5.34 -2.24 7.04
CA LEU A 337 4.06 -1.80 6.50
C LEU A 337 2.93 -2.68 7.03
N ASP A 338 1.71 -2.14 7.08
CA ASP A 338 0.52 -2.93 7.37
C ASP A 338 0.46 -4.12 6.39
N ARG A 339 0.41 -5.35 6.95
CA ARG A 339 0.43 -6.59 6.17
C ARG A 339 -0.77 -6.69 5.25
N GLU A 340 -1.93 -6.18 5.66
CA GLU A 340 -3.15 -6.22 4.85
C GLU A 340 -3.06 -5.27 3.66
N LEU A 341 -2.60 -4.03 3.88
CA LEU A 341 -2.38 -3.07 2.80
C LEU A 341 -1.29 -3.52 1.83
N SER A 342 -0.20 -4.09 2.36
CA SER A 342 0.90 -4.61 1.53
C SER A 342 0.43 -5.78 0.66
N ALA A 343 -0.35 -6.71 1.22
CA ALA A 343 -0.94 -7.81 0.47
C ALA A 343 -1.91 -7.31 -0.61
N ALA A 344 -2.72 -6.29 -0.30
CA ALA A 344 -3.65 -5.69 -1.25
C ALA A 344 -2.92 -5.03 -2.43
N VAL A 345 -1.88 -4.22 -2.17
CA VAL A 345 -1.06 -3.55 -3.20
C VAL A 345 -0.35 -4.58 -4.09
N LYS A 346 0.23 -5.63 -3.51
CA LYS A 346 0.85 -6.73 -4.28
C LYS A 346 -0.15 -7.44 -5.18
N ALA A 347 -1.33 -7.77 -4.65
CA ALA A 347 -2.37 -8.45 -5.40
C ALA A 347 -2.89 -7.59 -6.57
N ASP A 348 -3.09 -6.29 -6.35
CA ASP A 348 -3.50 -5.36 -7.41
C ASP A 348 -2.39 -5.11 -8.45
N ALA A 349 -1.11 -5.11 -8.05
CA ALA A 349 0.02 -5.01 -8.98
C ALA A 349 0.11 -6.23 -9.91
N ALA A 350 -0.02 -7.44 -9.35
CA ALA A 350 -0.09 -8.68 -10.10
C ALA A 350 -1.29 -8.68 -11.07
N ARG A 351 -2.47 -8.26 -10.59
CA ARG A 351 -3.69 -8.13 -11.41
C ARG A 351 -3.51 -7.14 -12.56
N ALA A 352 -2.98 -5.95 -12.30
CA ALA A 352 -2.74 -4.96 -13.34
C ALA A 352 -1.79 -5.52 -14.40
N CYS A 353 -0.69 -6.17 -14.01
CA CYS A 353 0.23 -6.78 -14.97
C CYS A 353 -0.41 -7.90 -15.78
N TRP A 354 -1.18 -8.78 -15.14
CA TRP A 354 -1.93 -9.85 -15.80
C TRP A 354 -2.96 -9.28 -16.80
N LEU A 355 -3.69 -8.23 -16.44
CA LEU A 355 -4.62 -7.55 -17.33
C LEU A 355 -3.92 -6.83 -18.49
N ARG A 356 -2.71 -6.27 -18.29
CA ARG A 356 -1.91 -5.68 -19.38
C ARG A 356 -1.50 -6.74 -20.40
N GLU A 357 -1.15 -7.94 -19.95
CA GLU A 357 -0.89 -9.08 -20.83
C GLU A 357 -2.16 -9.53 -21.57
N ALA A 358 -3.31 -9.53 -20.90
CA ALA A 358 -4.60 -9.83 -21.53
C ALA A 358 -4.95 -8.79 -22.62
N ALA A 359 -4.76 -7.50 -22.34
CA ALA A 359 -5.01 -6.40 -23.25
C ALA A 359 -4.06 -6.38 -24.47
N ALA A 360 -2.86 -6.95 -24.33
CA ALA A 360 -1.90 -7.07 -25.43
C ALA A 360 -2.19 -8.20 -26.42
N ARG A 361 -3.11 -9.11 -26.09
CA ARG A 361 -3.50 -10.19 -27.01
C ARG A 361 -4.58 -9.70 -27.99
N PRO A 362 -4.44 -9.98 -29.30
CA PRO A 362 -5.40 -9.50 -30.28
C PRO A 362 -6.77 -10.19 -30.16
N SER A 363 -7.84 -9.46 -30.50
CA SER A 363 -9.13 -9.95 -31.01
C SER A 363 -10.11 -10.70 -30.09
N SER A 364 -9.93 -10.72 -28.76
CA SER A 364 -10.96 -11.24 -27.85
C SER A 364 -11.78 -10.12 -27.18
N LYS A 365 -13.05 -10.39 -26.87
CA LYS A 365 -13.91 -9.49 -26.06
C LYS A 365 -13.24 -9.17 -24.71
N ALA A 366 -12.57 -10.15 -24.12
CA ALA A 366 -11.80 -10.02 -22.89
C ALA A 366 -10.62 -9.05 -23.04
N ALA A 367 -9.87 -9.12 -24.14
CA ALA A 367 -8.78 -8.18 -24.43
C ALA A 367 -9.29 -6.75 -24.58
N HIS A 368 -10.45 -6.56 -25.21
CA HIS A 368 -11.09 -5.24 -25.34
C HIS A 368 -11.53 -4.66 -23.99
N ALA A 369 -12.11 -5.51 -23.12
CA ALA A 369 -12.47 -5.12 -21.76
C ALA A 369 -11.23 -4.70 -20.94
N ALA A 370 -10.15 -5.50 -21.01
CA ALA A 370 -8.88 -5.16 -20.37
C ALA A 370 -8.24 -3.89 -20.96
N GLY A 371 -8.33 -3.68 -22.28
CA GLY A 371 -7.76 -2.51 -22.95
C GLY A 371 -8.40 -1.18 -22.52
N ARG A 372 -9.70 -1.20 -22.17
CA ARG A 372 -10.42 -0.04 -21.62
C ARG A 372 -10.24 0.15 -20.12
N CYS A 373 -9.73 -0.86 -19.43
CA CYS A 373 -9.49 -0.79 -18.00
C CYS A 373 -8.33 0.20 -17.72
N PRO A 374 -8.42 1.04 -16.68
CA PRO A 374 -7.29 1.86 -16.21
C PRO A 374 -6.21 0.93 -15.63
N LEU A 375 -5.20 0.58 -16.42
CA LEU A 375 -4.18 -0.42 -16.06
C LEU A 375 -2.79 0.16 -15.84
N TYR A 376 -2.53 1.34 -16.37
CA TYR A 376 -1.22 1.97 -16.40
C TYR A 376 -1.22 3.17 -15.47
N LEU A 377 -0.07 3.52 -14.89
CA LEU A 377 0.06 4.72 -14.07
C LEU A 377 0.67 5.82 -14.92
N ALA A 378 0.15 7.04 -14.77
CA ALA A 378 0.79 8.26 -15.23
C ALA A 378 1.73 8.83 -14.15
N PRO A 379 2.61 9.78 -14.49
CA PRO A 379 3.53 10.42 -13.54
C PRO A 379 2.85 11.19 -12.39
N ASP A 380 1.58 11.56 -12.56
CA ASP A 380 0.75 12.19 -11.53
C ASP A 380 -0.05 11.17 -10.70
N LEU A 381 0.22 9.86 -10.88
CA LEU A 381 -0.47 8.73 -10.27
C LEU A 381 -1.94 8.57 -10.68
N SER A 382 -2.38 9.29 -11.72
CA SER A 382 -3.64 8.97 -12.40
C SER A 382 -3.50 7.66 -13.17
N TRP A 383 -4.62 6.98 -13.38
CA TRP A 383 -4.62 5.73 -14.14
C TRP A 383 -4.98 5.97 -15.59
N LEU A 384 -4.27 5.29 -16.47
CA LEU A 384 -4.46 5.32 -17.92
C LEU A 384 -4.91 3.94 -18.40
N SER A 385 -5.81 3.93 -19.35
CA SER A 385 -6.18 2.75 -20.12
C SER A 385 -5.22 2.52 -21.28
N ARG A 386 -5.24 1.30 -21.85
CA ARG A 386 -4.49 1.01 -23.08
C ARG A 386 -5.01 1.87 -24.23
N THR A 387 -6.32 2.04 -24.34
CA THR A 387 -6.95 2.84 -25.41
C THR A 387 -6.47 4.29 -25.39
N GLU A 388 -6.38 4.92 -24.22
CA GLU A 388 -5.85 6.30 -24.09
C GLU A 388 -4.37 6.41 -24.51
N LEU A 389 -3.57 5.39 -24.21
CA LEU A 389 -2.18 5.31 -24.67
C LEU A 389 -2.09 5.06 -26.18
N GLU A 390 -2.96 4.24 -26.76
CA GLU A 390 -3.04 4.01 -28.22
C GLU A 390 -3.46 5.28 -28.98
N GLU A 391 -4.39 6.08 -28.43
CA GLU A 391 -4.74 7.40 -28.96
C GLU A 391 -3.54 8.36 -28.93
N THR A 392 -2.78 8.35 -27.83
CA THR A 392 -1.55 9.15 -27.72
C THR A 392 -0.51 8.71 -28.73
N VAL A 393 -0.29 7.40 -28.89
CA VAL A 393 0.62 6.82 -29.88
C VAL A 393 0.17 7.17 -31.30
N SER A 394 -1.12 7.11 -31.60
CA SER A 394 -1.65 7.50 -32.91
C SER A 394 -1.44 8.99 -33.21
N SER A 395 -1.41 9.83 -32.18
CA SER A 395 -1.17 11.28 -32.31
C SER A 395 0.31 11.61 -32.47
N LEU A 396 1.18 10.99 -31.67
CA LEU A 396 2.61 11.33 -31.60
C LEU A 396 3.51 10.44 -32.47
N GLY A 397 3.05 9.25 -32.87
CA GLY A 397 3.86 8.22 -33.52
C GLY A 397 4.87 7.52 -32.59
N VAL A 398 4.82 7.80 -31.30
CA VAL A 398 5.73 7.31 -30.25
C VAL A 398 4.95 7.16 -28.94
N LEU A 399 5.34 6.20 -28.09
CA LEU A 399 4.80 6.05 -26.74
C LEU A 399 5.67 6.83 -25.75
N PRO A 400 5.20 7.96 -25.20
CA PRO A 400 5.97 8.76 -24.25
C PRO A 400 5.99 8.08 -22.87
N VAL A 401 7.19 7.96 -22.30
CA VAL A 401 7.41 7.44 -20.94
C VAL A 401 8.14 8.43 -20.06
N ALA A 402 7.85 8.42 -18.76
CA ALA A 402 8.57 9.19 -17.75
C ALA A 402 9.12 8.28 -16.65
N ASP A 403 10.29 8.64 -16.13
CA ASP A 403 10.98 7.95 -15.03
C ASP A 403 10.65 8.53 -13.66
N ARG A 404 10.29 9.82 -13.60
CA ARG A 404 9.97 10.54 -12.36
C ARG A 404 8.48 10.83 -12.26
N LEU A 405 8.02 10.91 -11.02
CA LEU A 405 6.72 11.51 -10.73
C LEU A 405 6.87 13.02 -10.88
N ASN A 406 6.35 13.56 -11.97
CA ASN A 406 6.27 14.98 -12.24
C ASN A 406 4.98 15.18 -13.03
N PRO A 407 4.14 16.18 -12.75
CA PRO A 407 2.99 16.48 -13.60
C PRO A 407 3.43 16.51 -15.06
N ALA A 408 2.95 15.54 -15.84
CA ALA A 408 3.22 15.48 -17.25
C ALA A 408 2.62 16.74 -17.94
N PRO A 409 3.18 17.17 -19.09
CA PRO A 409 2.53 18.16 -19.93
C PRO A 409 1.07 17.70 -20.22
N ARG A 410 0.10 18.60 -20.09
CA ARG A 410 -1.33 18.25 -20.06
C ARG A 410 -1.88 17.70 -21.39
N ASP A 411 -1.17 17.92 -22.49
CA ASP A 411 -1.68 17.73 -23.85
C ASP A 411 -1.64 16.26 -24.34
N TYR A 412 -0.96 15.35 -23.64
CA TYR A 412 -0.89 13.93 -24.01
C TYR A 412 -0.69 13.02 -22.80
N ARG A 413 -1.01 11.73 -22.93
CA ARG A 413 -0.87 10.77 -21.83
C ARG A 413 0.54 10.20 -21.81
N VAL A 414 1.20 10.30 -20.64
CA VAL A 414 2.55 9.78 -20.43
C VAL A 414 2.46 8.54 -19.55
N LEU A 415 3.09 7.45 -19.97
CA LEU A 415 3.22 6.25 -19.15
C LEU A 415 4.35 6.43 -18.13
N TRP A 416 4.06 6.26 -16.84
CA TRP A 416 5.10 6.15 -15.82
C TRP A 416 5.77 4.77 -15.91
N ALA A 417 7.05 4.77 -16.32
CA ALA A 417 7.88 3.58 -16.48
C ALA A 417 9.30 3.87 -15.96
N PRO A 418 9.47 3.95 -14.62
CA PRO A 418 10.74 4.25 -13.97
C PRO A 418 11.81 3.19 -14.24
N GLY A 419 11.42 1.91 -14.39
CA GLY A 419 12.36 0.81 -14.59
C GLY A 419 12.61 0.46 -16.05
N ALA A 420 13.81 -0.07 -16.35
CA ALA A 420 14.13 -0.64 -17.66
C ALA A 420 13.20 -1.81 -18.03
N ALA A 421 12.78 -2.61 -17.04
CA ALA A 421 11.85 -3.72 -17.23
C ALA A 421 10.46 -3.25 -17.70
N GLU A 422 9.96 -2.15 -17.13
CA GLU A 422 8.67 -1.55 -17.52
C GLU A 422 8.73 -0.93 -18.90
N ARG A 423 9.83 -0.27 -19.26
CA ARG A 423 10.04 0.26 -20.63
C ARG A 423 10.11 -0.85 -21.67
N ALA A 424 10.84 -1.93 -21.37
CA ALA A 424 10.87 -3.13 -22.21
C ALA A 424 9.49 -3.79 -22.31
N ALA A 425 8.71 -3.81 -21.22
CA ALA A 425 7.34 -4.30 -21.23
C ALA A 425 6.40 -3.42 -22.06
N ALA A 426 6.53 -2.10 -21.98
CA ALA A 426 5.78 -1.15 -22.79
C ALA A 426 6.01 -1.40 -24.29
N ALA A 427 7.25 -1.62 -24.72
CA ALA A 427 7.56 -1.99 -26.10
C ALA A 427 6.89 -3.31 -26.55
N ARG A 428 6.71 -4.28 -25.63
CA ARG A 428 5.98 -5.52 -25.92
C ARG A 428 4.47 -5.32 -25.96
N TRP A 429 3.93 -4.45 -25.11
CA TRP A 429 2.49 -4.15 -25.08
C TRP A 429 2.04 -3.34 -26.30
N PHE A 430 2.93 -2.50 -26.85
CA PHE A 430 2.71 -1.66 -28.02
C PHE A 430 3.72 -2.03 -29.13
N PRO A 431 3.59 -3.23 -29.74
CA PRO A 431 4.57 -3.70 -30.71
C PRO A 431 4.65 -2.78 -31.93
N GLY A 432 5.87 -2.45 -32.36
CA GLY A 432 6.13 -1.57 -33.51
C GLY A 432 6.09 -0.07 -33.21
N VAL A 433 5.81 0.31 -31.95
CA VAL A 433 5.79 1.71 -31.51
C VAL A 433 7.10 2.02 -30.79
N PRO A 434 7.85 3.06 -31.19
CA PRO A 434 9.01 3.51 -30.43
C PRO A 434 8.60 3.94 -29.01
N VAL A 435 9.35 3.51 -27.99
CA VAL A 435 9.15 3.95 -26.60
C VAL A 435 10.24 4.98 -26.29
N SER A 436 9.85 6.21 -25.98
CA SER A 436 10.80 7.32 -25.82
C SER A 436 10.53 8.13 -24.56
N GLY A 437 11.56 8.79 -24.02
CA GLY A 437 11.38 9.76 -22.94
C GLY A 437 10.35 10.83 -23.34
N ALA A 438 9.58 11.34 -22.38
CA ALA A 438 8.51 12.31 -22.66
C ALA A 438 9.02 13.57 -23.41
N ASP A 439 10.23 14.04 -23.09
CA ASP A 439 10.86 15.18 -23.77
C ASP A 439 11.29 14.82 -25.21
N ASP A 440 11.91 13.66 -25.40
CA ASP A 440 12.32 13.16 -26.71
C ASP A 440 11.13 12.87 -27.63
N ALA A 441 9.98 12.47 -27.07
CA ALA A 441 8.76 12.21 -27.81
C ALA A 441 8.17 13.49 -28.43
N LEU A 442 8.26 14.63 -27.74
CA LEU A 442 7.88 15.93 -28.30
C LEU A 442 8.78 16.34 -29.45
N ASP A 443 10.09 16.14 -29.28
CA ASP A 443 11.08 16.34 -30.32
C ASP A 443 10.82 15.45 -31.55
N PHE A 444 10.39 14.20 -31.34
CA PHE A 444 10.02 13.27 -32.41
C PHE A 444 8.79 13.76 -33.19
N ALA A 445 7.74 14.19 -32.48
CA ALA A 445 6.54 14.76 -33.09
C ALA A 445 6.83 16.03 -33.91
N GLY A 446 7.75 16.88 -33.43
CA GLY A 446 8.17 18.09 -34.14
C GLY A 446 9.02 17.85 -35.40
N ARG A 447 9.72 16.71 -35.49
CA ARG A 447 10.66 16.40 -36.59
C ARG A 447 10.06 15.58 -37.74
N GLY A 448 8.80 15.15 -37.64
CA GLY A 448 8.11 14.35 -38.66
C GLY A 448 7.95 15.06 -40.02
N LYS A 449 8.99 15.03 -40.86
CA LYS A 449 9.03 15.56 -42.25
C LYS A 449 8.25 14.71 -43.27
N GLY A 450 7.10 14.16 -42.90
CA GLY A 450 6.24 13.37 -43.78
C GLY A 450 5.06 14.18 -44.32
N ALA A 451 5.05 14.43 -45.62
CA ALA A 451 4.06 15.20 -46.37
C ALA A 451 2.60 14.81 -46.05
N GLY A 452 1.83 15.73 -45.47
CA GLY A 452 0.41 15.53 -45.14
C GLY A 452 -0.04 16.13 -43.81
N ALA A 453 0.86 16.72 -43.02
CA ALA A 453 0.48 17.47 -41.82
C ALA A 453 -0.47 18.61 -42.20
N ARG A 454 -1.77 18.41 -41.93
CA ARG A 454 -2.79 19.46 -41.93
C ARG A 454 -2.16 20.68 -41.27
N LYS A 455 -2.11 21.83 -41.97
CA LYS A 455 -1.69 23.11 -41.38
C LYS A 455 -2.43 23.22 -40.05
N GLY A 456 -1.72 23.02 -38.93
CA GLY A 456 -2.29 23.16 -37.61
C GLY A 456 -2.95 24.53 -37.50
N SER A 457 -4.04 24.60 -36.74
CA SER A 457 -4.77 25.85 -36.54
C SER A 457 -3.82 26.92 -35.97
N LEU A 458 -4.07 28.20 -36.23
CA LEU A 458 -3.15 29.26 -35.78
C LEU A 458 -3.02 29.30 -34.25
N LEU A 459 -4.06 28.90 -33.52
CA LEU A 459 -4.02 28.74 -32.07
C LEU A 459 -3.10 27.60 -31.63
N SER A 460 -3.06 26.47 -32.36
CA SER A 460 -2.12 25.38 -32.05
C SER A 460 -0.66 25.82 -32.16
N ARG A 461 -0.35 26.79 -33.03
CA ARG A 461 0.99 27.39 -33.13
C ARG A 461 1.35 28.27 -31.94
N LEU A 462 0.35 28.81 -31.24
CA LEU A 462 0.53 29.52 -29.97
C LEU A 462 0.62 28.57 -28.77
N GLY A 463 0.65 27.25 -29.00
CA GLY A 463 0.57 26.24 -27.94
C GLY A 463 -0.82 26.13 -27.30
N LEU A 464 -1.86 26.72 -27.91
CA LEU A 464 -3.22 26.66 -27.43
C LEU A 464 -3.97 25.52 -28.13
N VAL A 465 -3.71 24.31 -27.65
CA VAL A 465 -4.36 23.08 -28.12
C VAL A 465 -5.62 22.74 -27.33
N GLU A 466 -5.65 23.06 -26.03
CA GLU A 466 -6.81 22.83 -25.17
C GLU A 466 -7.77 24.02 -25.22
N VAL A 467 -8.70 23.99 -26.17
CA VAL A 467 -9.80 24.96 -26.27
C VAL A 467 -11.14 24.27 -26.08
N VAL A 468 -12.02 24.88 -25.29
CA VAL A 468 -13.37 24.35 -25.01
C VAL A 468 -14.41 24.77 -26.04
N ALA A 469 -14.17 25.86 -26.77
CA ALA A 469 -14.98 26.30 -27.91
C ALA A 469 -14.10 27.08 -28.90
N ARG A 470 -14.44 27.02 -30.19
CA ARG A 470 -13.75 27.78 -31.25
C ARG A 470 -14.71 28.22 -32.35
N VAL A 471 -14.46 29.38 -32.92
CA VAL A 471 -15.19 29.90 -34.08
C VAL A 471 -14.21 30.47 -35.08
N PRO A 472 -14.31 30.11 -36.37
CA PRO A 472 -13.47 30.72 -37.41
C PRO A 472 -13.85 32.18 -37.62
N LEU A 473 -12.84 33.00 -37.88
CA LEU A 473 -13.00 34.34 -38.44
C LEU A 473 -13.09 34.23 -39.95
N THR A 474 -14.08 34.89 -40.54
CA THR A 474 -14.30 34.92 -41.99
C THR A 474 -14.37 36.37 -42.47
N GLY A 475 -13.95 36.65 -43.70
CA GLY A 475 -13.97 37.99 -44.29
C GLY A 475 -12.57 38.60 -44.49
N ALA A 476 -12.38 39.86 -44.07
CA ALA A 476 -11.12 40.58 -44.21
C ALA A 476 -9.96 39.97 -43.40
N TRP A 477 -10.29 39.07 -42.46
CA TRP A 477 -9.39 38.39 -41.55
C TRP A 477 -9.56 36.89 -41.69
N GLU A 478 -8.45 36.18 -41.83
CA GLU A 478 -8.42 34.72 -41.70
C GLU A 478 -7.87 34.39 -40.31
N GLY A 479 -8.57 33.54 -39.57
CA GLY A 479 -8.16 33.20 -38.22
C GLY A 479 -9.23 32.46 -37.45
N GLU A 480 -9.06 32.41 -36.15
CA GLU A 480 -9.97 31.75 -35.23
C GLU A 480 -9.96 32.44 -33.87
N VAL A 481 -11.09 32.41 -33.19
CA VAL A 481 -11.26 32.85 -31.81
C VAL A 481 -11.67 31.65 -30.99
N ALA A 482 -11.07 31.46 -29.83
CA ALA A 482 -11.36 30.33 -28.98
C ALA A 482 -11.43 30.70 -27.50
N LEU A 483 -12.11 29.84 -26.77
CA LEU A 483 -12.14 29.82 -25.31
C LEU A 483 -11.14 28.75 -24.84
N PRO A 484 -10.00 29.14 -24.25
CA PRO A 484 -9.04 28.16 -23.74
C PRO A 484 -9.58 27.44 -22.51
N LEU A 485 -9.16 26.19 -22.31
CA LEU A 485 -9.50 25.40 -21.11
C LEU A 485 -8.99 26.09 -19.84
N GLN A 486 -7.75 26.60 -19.88
CA GLN A 486 -7.25 27.50 -18.85
C GLN A 486 -7.67 28.94 -19.15
N ARG A 487 -8.58 29.45 -18.33
CA ARG A 487 -9.10 30.82 -18.46
C ARG A 487 -7.96 31.84 -18.26
N PRO A 488 -7.68 32.71 -19.26
CA PRO A 488 -6.61 33.68 -19.15
C PRO A 488 -7.03 34.85 -18.25
N ASP A 489 -6.05 35.60 -17.74
CA ASP A 489 -6.31 36.79 -16.92
C ASP A 489 -6.94 37.95 -17.71
N ALA A 490 -6.73 37.98 -19.03
CA ALA A 490 -7.28 38.95 -19.96
C ALA A 490 -7.49 38.34 -21.35
N ALA A 491 -8.40 38.92 -22.14
CA ALA A 491 -8.57 38.52 -23.53
C ALA A 491 -7.37 38.95 -24.38
N ARG A 492 -6.92 38.08 -25.29
CA ARG A 492 -5.75 38.32 -26.15
C ARG A 492 -6.06 38.09 -27.62
N ILE A 493 -5.54 38.96 -28.48
CA ILE A 493 -5.58 38.80 -29.94
C ILE A 493 -4.14 38.77 -30.46
N HIS A 494 -3.75 37.66 -31.06
CA HIS A 494 -2.45 37.43 -31.65
C HIS A 494 -2.54 37.61 -33.17
N VAL A 495 -1.74 38.51 -33.71
CA VAL A 495 -1.73 38.87 -35.13
C VAL A 495 -0.50 38.29 -35.79
N PHE A 496 -0.71 37.46 -36.81
CA PHE A 496 0.30 36.83 -37.63
C PHE A 496 0.42 37.53 -38.98
N ALA A 497 1.63 37.65 -39.51
CA ALA A 497 1.88 37.99 -40.91
C ALA A 497 2.98 37.09 -41.45
N ASN A 498 2.78 36.53 -42.65
CA ASN A 498 3.71 35.55 -43.25
C ASN A 498 4.06 34.39 -42.29
N ASP A 499 3.06 33.85 -41.59
CA ASP A 499 3.20 32.79 -40.58
C ASP A 499 4.01 33.16 -39.30
N GLU A 500 4.47 34.39 -39.14
CA GLU A 500 5.17 34.87 -37.93
C GLU A 500 4.25 35.71 -37.03
N LEU A 501 4.38 35.55 -35.70
CA LEU A 501 3.65 36.36 -34.72
C LEU A 501 4.25 37.78 -34.69
N VAL A 502 3.50 38.76 -35.18
CA VAL A 502 4.00 40.15 -35.30
C VAL A 502 3.51 41.01 -34.14
N GLN A 503 2.32 40.74 -33.60
CA GLN A 503 1.75 41.55 -32.53
C GLN A 503 0.83 40.74 -31.63
N SER A 504 0.79 41.10 -30.34
CA SER A 504 -0.21 40.59 -29.39
C SER A 504 -0.92 41.78 -28.73
N LEU A 505 -2.25 41.74 -28.74
CA LEU A 505 -3.12 42.79 -28.22
C LEU A 505 -3.88 42.25 -27.01
N THR A 506 -3.89 43.01 -25.92
CA THR A 506 -4.73 42.71 -24.75
C THR A 506 -6.02 43.52 -24.85
N VAL A 507 -7.17 42.85 -24.85
CA VAL A 507 -8.49 43.49 -24.90
C VAL A 507 -9.01 43.65 -23.48
N THR A 508 -9.34 44.89 -23.10
CA THR A 508 -9.98 45.18 -21.81
C THR A 508 -11.47 44.90 -21.90
N GLY A 509 -11.99 44.11 -20.96
CA GLY A 509 -13.40 43.70 -20.92
C GLY A 509 -13.61 42.60 -19.89
N ALA A 510 -14.85 42.10 -19.73
CA ALA A 510 -15.12 40.96 -18.86
C ALA A 510 -14.80 39.62 -19.57
N LEU A 511 -14.96 39.55 -20.90
CA LEU A 511 -14.71 38.34 -21.68
C LEU A 511 -13.23 37.93 -21.64
N ARG A 512 -12.99 36.61 -21.67
CA ARG A 512 -11.67 35.99 -21.63
C ARG A 512 -11.56 34.99 -22.78
N PHE A 513 -10.95 35.42 -23.89
CA PHE A 513 -10.77 34.61 -25.09
C PHE A 513 -9.35 34.77 -25.63
N VAL A 514 -8.95 33.86 -26.51
CA VAL A 514 -7.75 34.03 -27.32
C VAL A 514 -8.12 33.95 -28.79
N ALA A 515 -7.72 34.96 -29.56
CA ALA A 515 -7.85 34.97 -31.00
C ALA A 515 -6.46 34.87 -31.65
N ALA A 516 -6.37 34.13 -32.75
CA ALA A 516 -5.22 34.12 -33.63
C ALA A 516 -5.69 34.49 -35.03
N VAL A 517 -5.15 35.60 -35.56
CA VAL A 517 -5.58 36.18 -36.84
C VAL A 517 -4.39 36.38 -37.75
N THR A 518 -4.60 36.24 -39.06
CA THR A 518 -3.59 36.49 -40.08
C THR A 518 -3.92 37.79 -40.83
N ALA A 519 -2.93 38.67 -40.90
CA ALA A 519 -3.00 39.92 -41.59
C ALA A 519 -2.84 39.72 -43.11
N LYS A 520 -3.84 40.08 -43.91
CA LYS A 520 -3.73 40.16 -45.38
C LYS A 520 -3.20 41.54 -45.82
N GLY A 521 -1.99 41.90 -45.40
CA GLY A 521 -1.35 43.16 -45.80
C GLY A 521 -0.50 43.82 -44.70
N PRO A 522 0.16 44.96 -45.01
CA PRO A 522 1.00 45.68 -44.04
C PRO A 522 0.18 46.22 -42.87
N LEU A 523 0.66 45.99 -41.65
CA LEU A 523 0.02 46.42 -40.40
C LEU A 523 -0.02 47.96 -40.34
N ARG A 524 -1.22 48.55 -40.45
CA ARG A 524 -1.45 49.99 -40.21
C ARG A 524 -2.01 50.19 -38.79
N PRO A 525 -1.86 51.34 -38.12
CA PRO A 525 -2.45 51.56 -36.79
C PRO A 525 -3.98 51.32 -36.72
N GLN A 526 -4.68 51.55 -37.83
CA GLN A 526 -6.12 51.32 -38.00
C GLN A 526 -6.49 49.82 -37.93
N PHE A 527 -5.51 48.95 -38.18
CA PHE A 527 -5.64 47.50 -38.29
C PHE A 527 -6.01 46.88 -36.95
N VAL A 528 -5.38 47.32 -35.86
CA VAL A 528 -5.65 46.86 -34.48
C VAL A 528 -7.12 47.03 -34.12
N ARG A 529 -7.69 48.20 -34.45
CA ARG A 529 -9.11 48.49 -34.19
C ARG A 529 -10.04 47.61 -35.01
N LEU A 530 -9.78 47.47 -36.31
CA LEU A 530 -10.59 46.64 -37.21
C LEU A 530 -10.51 45.15 -36.86
N THR A 531 -9.36 44.65 -36.40
CA THR A 531 -9.23 43.29 -35.88
C THR A 531 -10.08 43.08 -34.64
N ALA A 532 -10.01 44.01 -33.67
CA ALA A 532 -10.77 43.92 -32.44
C ALA A 532 -12.29 43.97 -32.70
N GLU A 533 -12.74 44.84 -33.62
CA GLU A 533 -14.14 44.91 -34.07
C GLU A 533 -14.58 43.59 -34.72
N SER A 534 -13.78 43.02 -35.63
CA SER A 534 -14.10 41.74 -36.30
C SER A 534 -14.12 40.55 -35.34
N VAL A 535 -13.24 40.54 -34.33
CA VAL A 535 -13.27 39.52 -33.27
C VAL A 535 -14.52 39.70 -32.41
N ALA A 536 -14.86 40.94 -32.03
CA ALA A 536 -16.02 41.25 -31.20
C ALA A 536 -17.34 40.80 -31.84
N GLU A 537 -17.50 40.95 -33.16
CA GLU A 537 -18.67 40.47 -33.91
C GLU A 537 -18.88 38.95 -33.80
N ARG A 538 -17.81 38.18 -33.60
CA ARG A 538 -17.86 36.71 -33.52
C ARG A 538 -17.94 36.16 -32.10
N LEU A 539 -17.79 37.00 -31.08
CA LEU A 539 -17.87 36.57 -29.68
C LEU A 539 -19.28 36.07 -29.32
N GLY A 540 -20.34 36.67 -29.88
CA GLY A 540 -21.70 36.19 -29.67
C GLY A 540 -21.88 34.73 -30.10
N ASP A 541 -21.40 34.38 -31.30
CA ASP A 541 -21.46 33.02 -31.84
C ASP A 541 -20.58 32.05 -31.05
N LEU A 542 -19.38 32.47 -30.64
CA LEU A 542 -18.45 31.66 -29.87
C LEU A 542 -19.05 31.23 -28.52
N TYR A 543 -19.63 32.18 -27.79
CA TYR A 543 -20.24 31.89 -26.50
C TYR A 543 -21.59 31.17 -26.63
N ALA A 544 -22.34 31.37 -27.72
CA ALA A 544 -23.54 30.59 -28.00
C ALA A 544 -23.22 29.12 -28.30
N GLY A 545 -22.15 28.84 -29.06
CA GLY A 545 -21.64 27.48 -29.26
C GLY A 545 -21.10 26.85 -27.97
N ALA A 546 -20.34 27.62 -27.18
CA ALA A 546 -19.87 27.18 -25.86
C ALA A 546 -21.05 26.81 -24.93
N ALA A 547 -22.16 27.53 -25.01
CA ALA A 547 -23.36 27.24 -24.26
C ALA A 547 -24.09 25.96 -24.70
N SER A 548 -24.09 25.64 -26.00
CA SER A 548 -24.69 24.37 -26.46
C SER A 548 -23.88 23.15 -26.05
N ASP A 549 -22.57 23.31 -25.93
CA ASP A 549 -21.65 22.23 -25.54
C ASP A 549 -21.54 22.07 -24.02
N TRP A 550 -22.03 23.04 -23.24
CA TRP A 550 -22.02 22.97 -21.79
C TRP A 550 -23.11 22.05 -21.24
N ALA A 551 -22.68 21.00 -20.54
CA ALA A 551 -23.56 20.03 -19.89
C ALA A 551 -23.63 20.26 -18.37
N PRO A 552 -24.78 20.68 -17.81
CA PRO A 552 -24.92 20.90 -16.37
C PRO A 552 -24.63 19.61 -15.57
N GLY A 553 -23.75 19.69 -14.58
CA GLY A 553 -23.40 18.56 -13.70
C GLY A 553 -22.29 17.63 -14.21
N ALA A 554 -21.81 17.81 -15.45
CA ALA A 554 -20.60 17.15 -15.90
C ALA A 554 -19.39 17.74 -15.14
N GLY A 555 -18.85 17.01 -14.16
CA GLY A 555 -17.69 17.45 -13.36
C GLY A 555 -16.34 17.42 -14.09
N SER A 556 -16.34 17.60 -15.41
CA SER A 556 -15.11 17.61 -16.22
C SER A 556 -14.46 19.00 -16.20
N ALA A 557 -13.13 19.04 -16.31
CA ALA A 557 -12.39 20.30 -16.39
C ALA A 557 -12.87 21.21 -17.53
N ALA A 558 -13.28 20.61 -18.66
CA ALA A 558 -13.85 21.34 -19.79
C ALA A 558 -15.20 21.98 -19.47
N SER A 559 -16.08 21.27 -18.76
CA SER A 559 -17.38 21.80 -18.34
C SER A 559 -17.24 22.93 -17.33
N GLU A 560 -16.33 22.81 -16.36
CA GLU A 560 -16.03 23.88 -15.39
C GLU A 560 -15.40 25.11 -16.07
N ALA A 561 -14.50 24.90 -17.03
CA ALA A 561 -13.94 25.99 -17.83
C ALA A 561 -15.01 26.70 -18.69
N LEU A 562 -15.88 25.95 -19.37
CA LEU A 562 -17.02 26.50 -20.11
C LEU A 562 -17.92 27.32 -19.20
N ARG A 563 -18.24 26.80 -18.01
CA ARG A 563 -19.04 27.49 -17.00
C ARG A 563 -18.38 28.80 -16.56
N ALA A 564 -17.06 28.79 -16.32
CA ALA A 564 -16.29 29.99 -15.97
C ALA A 564 -16.36 31.05 -17.08
N HIS A 565 -16.19 30.65 -18.33
CA HIS A 565 -16.34 31.54 -19.48
C HIS A 565 -17.77 32.08 -19.61
N LEU A 566 -18.79 31.25 -19.38
CA LEU A 566 -20.19 31.69 -19.41
C LEU A 566 -20.52 32.70 -18.30
N PHE A 567 -19.82 32.67 -17.15
CA PHE A 567 -19.90 33.75 -16.16
C PHE A 567 -19.29 35.07 -16.64
N ASP A 568 -18.23 35.05 -17.46
CA ASP A 568 -17.71 36.26 -18.08
C ASP A 568 -18.70 36.88 -19.06
N ALA A 569 -19.36 36.03 -19.84
CA ALA A 569 -20.47 36.42 -20.72
C ALA A 569 -21.62 37.06 -19.92
N LEU A 570 -22.01 36.48 -18.79
CA LEU A 570 -23.02 37.06 -17.89
C LEU A 570 -22.59 38.46 -17.40
N ALA A 571 -21.33 38.61 -16.98
CA ALA A 571 -20.79 39.89 -16.52
C ALA A 571 -20.79 40.95 -17.62
N GLN A 572 -20.40 40.57 -18.84
CA GLN A 572 -20.32 41.47 -20.00
C GLN A 572 -21.70 41.96 -20.45
N TRP A 573 -22.69 41.08 -20.54
CA TRP A 573 -24.01 41.42 -21.09
C TRP A 573 -25.00 41.90 -20.03
N GLY A 574 -24.80 41.58 -18.75
CA GLY A 574 -25.45 42.22 -17.60
C GLY A 574 -26.98 42.22 -17.65
N ALA A 575 -27.61 43.37 -17.83
CA ALA A 575 -29.07 43.46 -17.96
C ALA A 575 -29.59 43.10 -19.37
N LYS A 576 -28.72 43.15 -20.39
CA LYS A 576 -29.03 42.90 -21.81
C LYS A 576 -28.60 41.50 -22.25
N LEU A 577 -28.84 40.50 -21.38
CA LEU A 577 -28.45 39.11 -21.62
C LEU A 577 -29.21 38.54 -22.83
N PRO A 578 -28.53 37.83 -23.74
CA PRO A 578 -29.21 37.03 -24.74
C PRO A 578 -30.15 35.98 -24.09
N PRO A 579 -31.31 35.66 -24.71
CA PRO A 579 -32.26 34.69 -24.14
C PRO A 579 -31.64 33.31 -23.87
N TRP A 580 -30.75 32.84 -24.75
CA TRP A 580 -30.06 31.56 -24.56
C TRP A 580 -29.25 31.56 -23.26
N LEU A 581 -28.49 32.61 -22.98
CA LEU A 581 -27.66 32.72 -21.78
C LEU A 581 -28.50 32.84 -20.50
N ALA A 582 -29.61 33.59 -20.56
CA ALA A 582 -30.53 33.73 -19.43
C ALA A 582 -31.20 32.40 -19.03
N SER A 583 -31.34 31.47 -19.99
CA SER A 583 -31.96 30.16 -19.79
C SER A 583 -31.02 29.07 -19.26
N LEU A 584 -29.69 29.26 -19.36
CA LEU A 584 -28.70 28.27 -18.93
C LEU A 584 -28.66 28.13 -17.40
N PRO A 585 -28.72 26.91 -16.85
CA PRO A 585 -28.72 26.66 -15.41
C PRO A 585 -27.34 26.79 -14.74
N LEU A 586 -26.65 27.93 -14.93
CA LEU A 586 -25.26 28.15 -14.54
C LEU A 586 -25.00 28.21 -13.03
N PHE A 587 -26.03 28.46 -12.22
CA PHE A 587 -25.88 28.72 -10.79
C PHE A 587 -26.22 27.47 -9.99
N GLN A 588 -25.21 26.86 -9.36
CA GLN A 588 -25.39 25.65 -8.54
C GLN A 588 -25.41 26.01 -7.06
N CYS A 589 -26.43 25.53 -6.36
CA CYS A 589 -26.50 25.55 -4.91
C CYS A 589 -26.99 24.19 -4.38
N GLU A 590 -27.19 24.07 -3.07
CA GLU A 590 -27.67 22.84 -2.43
C GLU A 590 -29.04 22.36 -2.95
N LEU A 591 -29.87 23.27 -3.46
CA LEU A 591 -31.20 22.95 -3.99
C LEU A 591 -31.20 22.55 -5.48
N GLY A 592 -30.02 22.56 -6.12
CA GLY A 592 -29.87 22.21 -7.53
C GLY A 592 -29.31 23.34 -8.38
N LEU A 593 -29.56 23.25 -9.69
CA LEU A 593 -29.07 24.20 -10.68
C LEU A 593 -30.17 25.19 -11.08
N PHE A 594 -29.80 26.47 -11.12
CA PHE A 594 -30.70 27.59 -11.40
C PHE A 594 -30.17 28.41 -12.58
N ASN A 595 -31.09 28.91 -13.40
CA ASN A 595 -30.79 29.91 -14.42
C ASN A 595 -31.14 31.32 -13.92
N VAL A 596 -30.75 32.35 -14.68
CA VAL A 596 -30.97 33.76 -14.29
C VAL A 596 -32.46 34.06 -14.10
N GLY A 597 -33.34 33.49 -14.92
CA GLY A 597 -34.79 33.64 -14.79
C GLY A 597 -35.34 33.11 -13.47
N ALA A 598 -34.94 31.90 -13.09
CA ALA A 598 -35.32 31.28 -11.83
C ALA A 598 -34.81 32.07 -10.62
N LEU A 599 -33.59 32.60 -10.68
CA LEU A 599 -33.04 33.45 -9.62
C LEU A 599 -33.77 34.79 -9.50
N ARG A 600 -34.17 35.41 -10.61
CA ARG A 600 -34.97 36.65 -10.58
C ARG A 600 -36.32 36.42 -9.91
N GLN A 601 -36.99 35.31 -10.24
CA GLN A 601 -38.26 34.97 -9.59
C GLN A 601 -38.09 34.80 -8.09
N ARG A 602 -37.04 34.09 -7.65
CA ARG A 602 -36.72 33.89 -6.23
C ARG A 602 -36.47 35.20 -5.48
N LEU A 603 -35.74 36.14 -6.10
CA LEU A 603 -35.54 37.48 -5.55
C LEU A 603 -36.87 38.25 -5.43
N LEU A 604 -37.79 38.09 -6.38
CA LEU A 604 -39.14 38.69 -6.32
C LEU A 604 -39.98 38.05 -5.22
N ASP A 605 -39.79 36.75 -4.97
CA ASP A 605 -40.45 36.00 -3.89
C ASP A 605 -39.87 36.34 -2.50
N GLY A 606 -38.83 37.19 -2.43
CA GLY A 606 -38.22 37.69 -1.19
C GLY A 606 -36.98 36.92 -0.72
N ASP A 607 -36.49 35.95 -1.49
CA ASP A 607 -35.28 35.19 -1.14
C ASP A 607 -34.02 36.08 -1.18
N THR A 608 -33.07 35.82 -0.29
CA THR A 608 -31.73 36.46 -0.32
C THR A 608 -30.71 35.48 -0.89
N LEU A 609 -29.91 35.92 -1.86
CA LEU A 609 -28.88 35.09 -2.49
C LEU A 609 -27.52 35.37 -1.85
N PHE A 610 -26.84 34.32 -1.38
CA PHE A 610 -25.49 34.45 -0.85
C PHE A 610 -24.48 33.90 -1.86
N PHE A 611 -23.31 34.54 -1.93
CA PHE A 611 -22.23 34.13 -2.83
C PHE A 611 -20.96 33.93 -2.02
N ALA A 612 -20.29 32.81 -2.27
CA ALA A 612 -18.98 32.53 -1.70
C ALA A 612 -18.00 32.21 -2.83
N SER A 613 -16.74 32.61 -2.67
CA SER A 613 -15.68 32.24 -3.62
C SER A 613 -15.35 30.74 -3.58
N ALA A 614 -15.77 30.03 -2.52
CA ALA A 614 -15.65 28.59 -2.34
C ALA A 614 -16.90 28.02 -1.64
N PRO A 615 -17.30 26.76 -1.94
CA PRO A 615 -18.42 26.11 -1.25
C PRO A 615 -18.07 25.93 0.23
N PRO A 616 -18.95 26.30 1.18
CA PRO A 616 -18.68 26.07 2.59
C PRO A 616 -18.72 24.58 2.90
N SER A 617 -17.92 24.16 3.86
CA SER A 617 -17.98 22.82 4.44
C SER A 617 -19.17 22.70 5.40
N GLY A 618 -20.39 22.64 4.88
CA GLY A 618 -21.60 22.33 5.67
C GLY A 618 -22.91 22.85 5.08
N PRO A 619 -24.07 22.34 5.54
CA PRO A 619 -25.39 22.76 5.06
C PRO A 619 -25.67 24.21 5.46
N ALA A 620 -25.85 25.09 4.46
CA ALA A 620 -26.19 26.49 4.65
C ALA A 620 -27.72 26.71 4.61
N PRO A 621 -28.29 27.57 5.47
CA PRO A 621 -29.74 27.75 5.52
C PRO A 621 -30.39 28.55 4.36
N GLN A 622 -29.67 28.98 3.31
CA GLN A 622 -30.21 29.74 2.14
C GLN A 622 -29.39 29.50 0.85
N LEU A 623 -29.94 29.89 -0.33
CA LEU A 623 -29.37 29.69 -1.68
C LEU A 623 -27.92 30.24 -1.78
N LEU A 624 -26.94 29.36 -1.59
CA LEU A 624 -25.53 29.69 -1.64
C LEU A 624 -24.90 29.20 -2.95
N PHE A 625 -24.36 30.12 -3.72
CA PHE A 625 -23.67 29.83 -4.96
C PHE A 625 -22.16 30.01 -4.78
N ALA A 626 -21.40 28.97 -5.11
CA ALA A 626 -19.95 29.03 -5.04
C ALA A 626 -19.30 28.65 -6.37
N HIS A 627 -18.59 29.61 -6.97
CA HIS A 627 -17.72 29.36 -8.11
C HIS A 627 -16.62 30.43 -8.19
N PRO A 628 -15.33 30.07 -8.36
CA PRO A 628 -14.22 31.03 -8.33
C PRO A 628 -14.31 32.14 -9.39
N ALA A 629 -14.91 31.83 -10.55
CA ALA A 629 -15.12 32.81 -11.62
C ALA A 629 -16.34 33.74 -11.43
N LEU A 630 -17.23 33.42 -10.49
CA LEU A 630 -18.44 34.20 -10.25
C LEU A 630 -18.12 35.40 -9.36
N THR A 631 -17.92 36.56 -9.98
CA THR A 631 -17.63 37.81 -9.26
C THR A 631 -18.91 38.50 -8.80
N GLU A 632 -18.83 39.28 -7.72
CA GLU A 632 -19.94 40.13 -7.27
C GLU A 632 -20.43 41.07 -8.39
N ALA A 633 -19.50 41.61 -9.18
CA ALA A 633 -19.82 42.45 -10.33
C ALA A 633 -20.67 41.72 -11.37
N ALA A 634 -20.31 40.46 -11.70
CA ALA A 634 -21.08 39.63 -12.63
C ALA A 634 -22.50 39.37 -12.13
N VAL A 635 -22.64 39.07 -10.84
CA VAL A 635 -23.93 38.84 -10.19
C VAL A 635 -24.78 40.10 -10.21
N ARG A 636 -24.24 41.25 -9.77
CA ARG A 636 -24.98 42.52 -9.74
C ARG A 636 -25.38 42.98 -11.13
N ALA A 637 -24.54 42.73 -12.15
CA ALA A 637 -24.85 43.04 -13.53
C ALA A 637 -26.03 42.19 -14.05
N ALA A 638 -26.07 40.89 -13.76
CA ALA A 638 -27.13 39.99 -14.21
C ALA A 638 -28.42 40.08 -13.35
N LEU A 639 -28.27 40.38 -12.06
CA LEU A 639 -29.30 40.41 -11.02
C LEU A 639 -29.20 41.70 -10.19
N PRO A 640 -29.67 42.85 -10.72
CA PRO A 640 -29.51 44.16 -10.07
C PRO A 640 -30.15 44.27 -8.67
N GLY A 641 -31.12 43.40 -8.36
CA GLY A 641 -31.80 43.35 -7.05
C GLY A 641 -31.18 42.42 -6.02
N ALA A 642 -30.11 41.69 -6.34
CA ALA A 642 -29.49 40.75 -5.41
C ALA A 642 -28.69 41.48 -4.31
N ARG A 643 -28.95 41.15 -3.04
CA ARG A 643 -28.10 41.56 -1.91
C ARG A 643 -26.95 40.58 -1.76
N VAL A 644 -25.72 41.00 -2.05
CA VAL A 644 -24.51 40.17 -1.92
C VAL A 644 -23.91 40.37 -0.52
N ALA A 645 -23.71 39.28 0.22
CA ALA A 645 -23.07 39.28 1.55
C ALA A 645 -22.12 38.07 1.71
N ALA A 646 -21.00 38.25 2.42
CA ALA A 646 -20.01 37.21 2.69
C ALA A 646 -20.37 36.36 3.92
N LEU A 647 -20.03 35.07 3.90
CA LEU A 647 -20.28 34.10 5.00
C LEU A 647 -19.17 34.14 6.06
N PRO A 648 -19.47 34.13 7.38
CA PRO A 648 -18.46 33.97 8.44
C PRO A 648 -18.03 32.49 8.60
N GLY A 649 -16.72 32.19 8.59
CA GLY A 649 -16.17 30.81 8.58
C GLY A 649 -16.15 30.08 9.94
N ARG A 650 -16.28 28.73 9.93
CA ARG A 650 -16.22 27.83 11.11
C ARG A 650 -15.29 26.62 10.85
N PRO A 651 -14.59 26.07 11.86
CA PRO A 651 -13.73 24.88 11.72
C PRO A 651 -14.52 23.56 11.59
N ALA A 652 -13.89 22.55 10.98
CA ALA A 652 -14.54 21.30 10.55
C ALA A 652 -15.13 20.44 11.68
N TRP A 653 -14.51 20.39 12.86
CA TRP A 653 -15.06 19.63 13.99
C TRP A 653 -16.28 20.34 14.64
N ALA A 654 -16.36 21.68 14.53
CA ALA A 654 -17.54 22.44 14.96
C ALA A 654 -18.77 22.09 14.11
N ALA A 655 -18.57 21.68 12.85
CA ALA A 655 -19.62 21.16 11.97
C ALA A 655 -20.17 19.80 12.45
N ALA A 656 -19.38 18.98 13.15
CA ALA A 656 -19.84 17.72 13.75
C ALA A 656 -20.55 17.94 15.10
N TRP A 657 -20.16 18.97 15.85
CA TRP A 657 -20.71 19.30 17.17
C TRP A 657 -22.09 19.96 17.12
N TRP A 658 -22.31 20.93 16.21
CA TRP A 658 -23.54 21.73 16.18
C TRP A 658 -24.83 20.92 15.91
N PRO A 659 -24.87 19.98 14.95
CA PRO A 659 -26.05 19.16 14.70
C PRO A 659 -26.43 18.29 15.91
N ARG A 660 -25.44 17.76 16.64
CA ARG A 660 -25.67 16.93 17.83
C ARG A 660 -26.22 17.75 19.01
N ARG A 661 -25.72 18.98 19.19
CA ARG A 661 -26.23 19.95 20.17
C ARG A 661 -27.69 20.34 19.91
N THR A 662 -28.07 20.59 18.65
CA THR A 662 -29.45 21.01 18.32
C THR A 662 -30.47 19.88 18.50
N LYS A 663 -30.04 18.61 18.47
CA LYS A 663 -30.92 17.45 18.61
C LYS A 663 -31.16 17.04 20.07
N SER A 664 -30.16 17.15 20.95
CA SER A 664 -30.37 17.03 22.40
C SER A 664 -29.20 17.61 23.21
N PRO A 665 -29.45 18.15 24.42
CA PRO A 665 -28.38 18.56 25.35
C PRO A 665 -27.41 17.42 25.68
N GLN A 666 -27.90 16.18 25.68
CA GLN A 666 -27.10 14.99 26.00
C GLN A 666 -26.12 14.62 24.87
N GLY A 667 -26.56 14.68 23.61
CA GLY A 667 -25.68 14.41 22.46
C GLY A 667 -24.59 15.46 22.27
N GLY A 668 -24.83 16.70 22.69
CA GLY A 668 -23.80 17.74 22.76
C GLY A 668 -22.73 17.46 23.82
N LEU A 669 -23.10 16.84 24.94
CA LEU A 669 -22.20 16.49 26.04
C LEU A 669 -21.38 15.23 25.76
N GLU A 670 -21.97 14.22 25.12
CA GLU A 670 -21.25 13.02 24.65
C GLU A 670 -20.17 13.40 23.63
N ALA A 671 -20.52 14.25 22.66
CA ALA A 671 -19.56 14.76 21.68
C ALA A 671 -18.44 15.60 22.32
N LEU A 672 -18.77 16.40 23.33
CA LEU A 672 -17.78 17.17 24.10
C LEU A 672 -16.86 16.23 24.91
N GLN A 673 -17.41 15.17 25.50
CA GLN A 673 -16.61 14.18 26.24
C GLN A 673 -15.63 13.44 25.34
N ASP A 674 -16.07 13.01 24.15
CA ASP A 674 -15.22 12.32 23.18
C ASP A 674 -14.11 13.25 22.67
N LEU A 675 -14.44 14.51 22.37
CA LEU A 675 -13.45 15.51 21.96
C LEU A 675 -12.41 15.79 23.05
N LEU A 676 -12.83 15.90 24.31
CA LEU A 676 -11.92 16.07 25.45
C LEU A 676 -11.03 14.83 25.67
N ARG A 677 -11.55 13.63 25.40
CA ARG A 677 -10.79 12.36 25.51
C ARG A 677 -9.77 12.20 24.40
N GLU A 678 -10.12 12.55 23.16
CA GLU A 678 -9.29 12.35 21.97
C GLU A 678 -8.22 13.43 21.80
N HIS A 679 -8.53 14.68 22.17
CA HIS A 679 -7.70 15.83 21.82
C HIS A 679 -7.23 16.68 23.01
N GLY A 680 -7.45 16.21 24.25
CA GLY A 680 -7.15 16.92 25.50
C GLY A 680 -5.74 17.54 25.59
N ALA A 681 -4.72 16.90 25.01
CA ALA A 681 -3.34 17.38 25.02
C ALA A 681 -3.05 18.50 23.99
N PHE A 682 -3.80 18.56 22.88
CA PHE A 682 -3.60 19.52 21.78
C PHE A 682 -4.19 20.91 22.06
N LEU A 683 -5.01 21.04 23.11
CA LEU A 683 -5.78 22.24 23.43
C LEU A 683 -5.00 23.30 24.25
N SER A 684 -3.69 23.11 24.42
CA SER A 684 -2.84 23.99 25.25
C SER A 684 -2.20 25.15 24.47
N ALA A 685 -2.39 25.24 23.15
CA ALA A 685 -1.87 26.32 22.32
C ALA A 685 -2.73 27.59 22.48
N PRO A 686 -2.21 28.68 23.09
CA PRO A 686 -2.99 29.90 23.28
C PRO A 686 -3.38 30.54 21.94
N GLY A 687 -4.63 31.02 21.84
CA GLY A 687 -5.15 31.67 20.63
C GLY A 687 -5.51 30.73 19.46
N SER A 688 -5.41 29.41 19.65
CA SER A 688 -5.91 28.46 18.66
C SER A 688 -7.44 28.52 18.55
N ALA A 689 -7.96 28.37 17.33
CA ALA A 689 -9.40 28.34 17.10
C ALA A 689 -10.05 27.20 17.92
N GLU A 690 -9.35 26.07 18.01
CA GLU A 690 -9.74 24.87 18.75
C GLU A 690 -9.98 25.16 20.23
N ARG A 691 -9.02 25.83 20.89
CA ARG A 691 -9.13 26.22 22.30
C ARG A 691 -10.24 27.25 22.51
N ARG A 692 -10.38 28.22 21.62
CA ARG A 692 -11.43 29.25 21.69
C ARG A 692 -12.83 28.63 21.66
N TYR A 693 -13.12 27.78 20.67
CA TYR A 693 -14.42 27.12 20.58
C TYR A 693 -14.69 26.18 21.76
N LEU A 694 -13.67 25.52 22.31
CA LEU A 694 -13.83 24.71 23.51
C LEU A 694 -14.18 25.58 24.73
N LEU A 695 -13.49 26.70 24.95
CA LEU A 695 -13.78 27.61 26.05
C LEU A 695 -15.18 28.22 25.94
N GLU A 696 -15.63 28.55 24.73
CA GLU A 696 -17.01 28.98 24.49
C GLU A 696 -18.03 27.86 24.79
N ALA A 697 -17.74 26.63 24.36
CA ALA A 697 -18.60 25.48 24.67
C ALA A 697 -18.67 25.22 26.18
N LEU A 698 -17.55 25.33 26.89
CA LEU A 698 -17.53 25.23 28.35
C LEU A 698 -18.29 26.38 28.99
N ALA A 699 -18.10 27.62 28.55
CA ALA A 699 -18.81 28.79 29.08
C ALA A 699 -20.33 28.67 28.93
N VAL A 700 -20.81 28.25 27.75
CA VAL A 700 -22.24 28.09 27.51
C VAL A 700 -22.89 27.05 28.43
N ASN A 701 -22.17 25.98 28.75
CA ASN A 701 -22.74 24.85 29.48
C ASN A 701 -22.51 24.96 30.99
N PHE A 702 -21.33 25.43 31.39
CA PHE A 702 -20.84 25.37 32.77
C PHE A 702 -20.67 26.74 33.41
N ALA A 703 -21.02 27.87 32.79
CA ALA A 703 -20.97 29.17 33.45
C ALA A 703 -22.13 29.38 34.45
N PRO A 704 -21.87 29.85 35.69
CA PRO A 704 -20.55 29.99 36.29
C PRO A 704 -19.98 28.61 36.69
N TRP A 705 -18.68 28.42 36.50
CA TRP A 705 -17.97 27.15 36.73
C TRP A 705 -18.08 26.67 38.17
N THR A 706 -18.34 27.56 39.12
CA THR A 706 -18.50 27.27 40.55
C THR A 706 -19.94 26.94 40.95
N GLY A 707 -20.91 27.02 40.05
CA GLY A 707 -22.31 26.66 40.33
C GLY A 707 -22.50 25.16 40.60
N GLU A 708 -23.60 24.80 41.27
CA GLU A 708 -24.03 23.40 41.37
C GLU A 708 -24.23 22.84 39.95
N PRO A 709 -23.62 21.69 39.61
CA PRO A 709 -23.81 21.10 38.29
C PRO A 709 -25.30 20.75 38.11
N ARG A 710 -25.84 20.96 36.91
CA ARG A 710 -27.20 20.50 36.57
C ARG A 710 -27.33 19.01 36.89
N PRO A 711 -28.50 18.52 37.36
CA PRO A 711 -28.65 17.24 38.07
C PRO A 711 -28.56 15.96 37.20
N ALA A 712 -27.65 15.90 36.23
CA ALA A 712 -27.47 14.75 35.36
C ALA A 712 -26.04 14.16 35.51
N PRO A 713 -25.88 12.83 35.69
CA PRO A 713 -24.58 12.18 35.91
C PRO A 713 -23.52 12.47 34.83
N LEU A 714 -23.97 12.71 33.60
CA LEU A 714 -23.10 13.05 32.47
C LEU A 714 -22.42 14.42 32.64
N TRP A 715 -23.10 15.38 33.27
CA TRP A 715 -22.55 16.72 33.56
C TRP A 715 -21.40 16.66 34.55
N ALA A 716 -21.53 15.83 35.59
CA ALA A 716 -20.47 15.62 36.57
C ALA A 716 -19.21 15.04 35.91
N ARG A 717 -19.38 14.04 35.03
CA ARG A 717 -18.26 13.41 34.30
C ARG A 717 -17.56 14.37 33.34
N VAL A 718 -18.31 15.15 32.55
CA VAL A 718 -17.70 16.12 31.63
C VAL A 718 -16.96 17.22 32.40
N ARG A 719 -17.55 17.71 33.50
CA ARG A 719 -16.90 18.70 34.37
C ARG A 719 -15.64 18.15 35.02
N GLU A 720 -15.65 16.88 35.45
CA GLU A 720 -14.47 16.19 36.00
C GLU A 720 -13.34 16.06 34.98
N HIS A 721 -13.66 15.66 33.73
CA HIS A 721 -12.66 15.57 32.66
C HIS A 721 -12.08 16.95 32.31
N ALA A 722 -12.94 17.95 32.14
CA ALA A 722 -12.49 19.31 31.86
C ALA A 722 -11.71 19.93 33.03
N ALA A 723 -12.04 19.59 34.30
CA ALA A 723 -11.30 20.04 35.47
C ALA A 723 -9.90 19.44 35.57
N ALA A 724 -9.64 18.27 34.96
CA ALA A 724 -8.33 17.63 34.95
C ALA A 724 -7.39 18.17 33.85
N LEU A 725 -7.90 18.96 32.90
CA LEU A 725 -7.13 19.41 31.74
C LEU A 725 -6.43 20.76 31.99
N PRO A 726 -5.18 20.94 31.51
CA PRO A 726 -4.46 22.21 31.58
C PRO A 726 -4.96 23.18 30.49
N LEU A 727 -6.19 23.68 30.66
CA LEU A 727 -6.86 24.57 29.69
C LEU A 727 -6.19 25.95 29.56
N PHE A 728 -5.36 26.34 30.53
CA PHE A 728 -4.67 27.62 30.57
C PHE A 728 -3.16 27.42 30.72
N ARG A 729 -2.38 28.43 30.31
CA ARG A 729 -0.92 28.46 30.56
C ARG A 729 -0.57 29.69 31.39
N SER A 730 0.32 29.50 32.37
CA SER A 730 1.01 30.60 33.04
C SER A 730 2.21 31.10 32.24
N SER A 731 2.80 32.23 32.65
CA SER A 731 4.00 32.82 32.01
C SER A 731 5.22 31.93 32.03
N ASP A 732 5.35 31.05 33.01
CA ASP A 732 6.40 30.03 33.11
C ASP A 732 6.15 28.83 32.16
N GLY A 733 5.07 28.86 31.38
CA GLY A 733 4.68 27.80 30.45
C GLY A 733 3.97 26.62 31.12
N ALA A 734 3.76 26.65 32.45
CA ALA A 734 3.06 25.59 33.15
C ALA A 734 1.56 25.59 32.80
N GLY A 735 1.00 24.41 32.61
CA GLY A 735 -0.43 24.22 32.42
C GLY A 735 -1.21 24.45 33.72
N LEU A 736 -2.27 25.25 33.67
CA LEU A 736 -3.19 25.50 34.77
C LEU A 736 -4.53 24.86 34.50
N THR A 737 -5.00 24.07 35.46
CA THR A 737 -6.32 23.43 35.47
C THR A 737 -7.39 24.37 36.05
N PRO A 738 -8.68 24.18 35.70
CA PRO A 738 -9.79 24.92 36.30
C PRO A 738 -9.80 25.01 37.84
N PRO A 739 -9.50 23.94 38.61
CA PRO A 739 -9.44 24.04 40.08
C PRO A 739 -8.25 24.89 40.58
N GLN A 740 -7.07 24.76 39.95
CA GLN A 740 -5.90 25.57 40.31
C GLN A 740 -6.14 27.07 40.07
N LEU A 741 -6.82 27.39 38.96
CA LEU A 741 -7.24 28.74 38.64
C LEU A 741 -8.25 29.29 39.66
N THR A 742 -9.24 28.48 40.05
CA THR A 742 -10.23 28.85 41.07
C THR A 742 -9.57 29.12 42.43
N ALA A 743 -8.61 28.28 42.84
CA ALA A 743 -7.84 28.47 44.06
C ALA A 743 -6.98 29.74 44.02
N ARG A 744 -6.38 30.07 42.86
CA ARG A 744 -5.61 31.32 42.68
C ARG A 744 -6.52 32.54 42.77
N ALA A 745 -7.68 32.53 42.11
CA ALA A 745 -8.64 33.63 42.18
C ALA A 745 -9.16 33.87 43.61
N ALA A 746 -9.39 32.80 44.36
CA ALA A 746 -9.82 32.88 45.76
C ALA A 746 -8.78 33.55 46.69
N SER A 747 -7.51 33.64 46.27
CA SER A 747 -6.48 34.36 47.03
C SER A 747 -6.62 35.88 47.00
N GLY A 748 -7.52 36.43 46.18
CA GLY A 748 -7.76 37.86 46.03
C GLY A 748 -6.63 38.63 45.34
N ARG A 749 -5.59 37.94 44.83
CA ARG A 749 -4.52 38.55 44.04
C ARG A 749 -4.99 38.83 42.61
N PRO A 750 -4.68 40.02 42.05
CA PRO A 750 -4.97 40.31 40.64
C PRO A 750 -4.25 39.33 39.72
N LEU A 751 -4.96 38.80 38.73
CA LEU A 751 -4.43 37.93 37.69
C LEU A 751 -4.08 38.78 36.47
N ALA A 752 -2.79 39.01 36.22
CA ALA A 752 -2.39 39.76 35.04
C ALA A 752 -2.55 38.88 33.77
N SER A 753 -3.24 39.38 32.74
CA SER A 753 -3.42 38.65 31.47
C SER A 753 -2.90 39.41 30.26
N GLY A 754 -2.38 38.68 29.28
CA GLY A 754 -1.90 39.20 28.01
C GLY A 754 -1.93 38.15 26.90
N PRO A 755 -1.86 38.56 25.62
CA PRO A 755 -1.92 37.63 24.48
C PRO A 755 -0.65 36.80 24.28
N ALA A 756 0.44 37.12 24.99
CA ALA A 756 1.72 36.43 24.92
C ALA A 756 2.34 36.30 26.34
N PRO A 757 3.17 35.27 26.58
CA PRO A 757 3.90 35.14 27.84
C PRO A 757 4.93 36.28 27.98
N GLY A 758 5.02 36.87 29.16
CA GLY A 758 5.97 37.95 29.47
C GLY A 758 6.10 38.18 30.98
N PRO A 759 7.16 38.88 31.43
CA PRO A 759 7.33 39.22 32.85
C PRO A 759 6.13 40.03 33.35
N GLY A 760 5.45 39.52 34.37
CA GLY A 760 4.24 40.13 34.92
C GLY A 760 2.92 39.71 34.26
N VAL A 761 2.91 38.80 33.27
CA VAL A 761 1.70 38.13 32.77
C VAL A 761 1.52 36.84 33.56
N GLU A 762 0.37 36.60 34.18
CA GLU A 762 0.08 35.34 34.89
C GLU A 762 -0.78 34.37 34.07
N LEU A 763 -1.57 34.87 33.12
CA LEU A 763 -2.46 34.08 32.25
C LEU A 763 -2.38 34.55 30.80
N VAL A 764 -2.13 33.61 29.88
CA VAL A 764 -2.11 33.91 28.44
C VAL A 764 -3.52 33.71 27.84
N LEU A 765 -4.18 34.82 27.50
CA LEU A 765 -5.54 34.87 26.95
C LEU A 765 -5.63 35.91 25.83
N ASP A 766 -6.25 35.55 24.70
CA ASP A 766 -6.69 36.53 23.71
C ASP A 766 -8.03 37.21 24.12
N ALA A 767 -8.49 38.18 23.34
CA ALA A 767 -9.68 38.97 23.66
C ALA A 767 -11.00 38.16 23.69
N ASP A 768 -11.10 37.07 22.93
CA ASP A 768 -12.28 36.21 22.90
C ASP A 768 -12.20 35.14 24.00
N GLU A 769 -11.02 34.54 24.19
CA GLU A 769 -10.73 33.63 25.30
C GLU A 769 -10.96 34.31 26.66
N ARG A 770 -10.60 35.60 26.78
CA ARG A 770 -10.87 36.42 27.98
C ARG A 770 -12.36 36.53 28.28
N ARG A 771 -13.21 36.75 27.28
CA ARG A 771 -14.68 36.83 27.50
C ARG A 771 -15.25 35.49 27.95
N ALA A 772 -14.82 34.38 27.32
CA ALA A 772 -15.25 33.05 27.73
C ALA A 772 -14.78 32.72 29.16
N PHE A 773 -13.56 33.16 29.53
CA PHE A 773 -13.03 33.04 30.87
C PHE A 773 -13.84 33.83 31.91
N GLU A 774 -14.14 35.10 31.63
CA GLU A 774 -14.93 35.97 32.53
C GLU A 774 -16.34 35.42 32.74
N ALA A 775 -16.94 34.79 31.72
CA ALA A 775 -18.22 34.09 31.85
C ALA A 775 -18.11 32.84 32.74
N LEU A 776 -17.07 32.03 32.58
CA LEU A 776 -16.85 30.82 33.37
C LEU A 776 -16.50 31.12 34.83
N TRP A 777 -15.70 32.15 35.10
CA TRP A 777 -15.30 32.53 36.46
C TRP A 777 -15.53 34.02 36.72
N PRO A 778 -16.78 34.44 36.95
CA PRO A 778 -17.11 35.86 37.11
C PRO A 778 -16.30 36.56 38.22
N GLU A 779 -16.07 35.90 39.35
CA GLU A 779 -15.28 36.46 40.45
C GLU A 779 -13.78 36.54 40.15
N ALA A 780 -13.22 35.55 39.43
CA ALA A 780 -11.83 35.60 38.97
C ALA A 780 -11.65 36.64 37.84
N GLY A 781 -12.66 36.80 36.99
CA GLY A 781 -12.68 37.80 35.93
C GLY A 781 -12.58 39.23 36.45
N LYS A 782 -13.19 39.53 37.62
CA LYS A 782 -13.04 40.84 38.29
C LYS A 782 -11.60 41.13 38.73
N LEU A 783 -10.78 40.10 38.90
CA LEU A 783 -9.37 40.20 39.28
C LEU A 783 -8.44 40.24 38.05
N LEU A 784 -8.95 40.07 36.82
CA LEU A 784 -8.14 40.12 35.60
C LEU A 784 -7.72 41.56 35.29
N VAL A 785 -6.43 41.83 35.37
CA VAL A 785 -5.83 43.12 35.00
C VAL A 785 -5.03 42.93 33.70
N ALA A 786 -5.07 43.91 32.80
CA ALA A 786 -4.22 43.87 31.61
C ALA A 786 -2.75 44.01 32.04
N ALA A 787 -1.87 43.15 31.55
CA ALA A 787 -0.44 43.26 31.83
C ALA A 787 0.14 44.56 31.23
N PRO A 788 1.10 45.23 31.90
CA PRO A 788 1.77 46.41 31.35
C PRO A 788 2.54 46.05 30.07
N GLU A 789 2.44 46.91 29.05
CA GLU A 789 3.10 46.74 27.76
C GLU A 789 4.63 46.70 27.94
N PRO A 790 5.36 45.70 27.39
CA PRO A 790 6.79 45.58 27.60
C PRO A 790 7.54 46.74 26.92
N GLN A 791 8.22 47.58 27.70
CA GLN A 791 9.14 48.59 27.16
C GLN A 791 10.35 47.91 26.54
N ALA A 792 10.59 48.17 25.25
CA ALA A 792 11.71 47.62 24.50
C ALA A 792 13.05 48.05 25.12
N ALA A 793 13.83 47.08 25.61
CA ALA A 793 15.17 47.32 26.12
C ALA A 793 16.19 47.28 24.96
N GLU A 794 16.86 48.40 24.69
CA GLU A 794 18.00 48.48 23.78
C GLU A 794 19.26 47.93 24.47
N GLY A 795 19.89 46.91 23.88
CA GLY A 795 21.13 46.29 24.36
C GLY A 795 22.30 46.49 23.36
N PRO A 796 23.55 46.59 23.84
CA PRO A 796 24.65 47.25 23.14
C PRO A 796 25.40 46.36 22.15
N ALA A 797 25.95 47.00 21.11
CA ALA A 797 26.78 46.42 20.07
C ALA A 797 28.15 45.94 20.60
N ALA A 798 28.55 44.74 20.20
CA ALA A 798 29.88 44.18 20.46
C ALA A 798 30.78 44.28 19.21
N GLU A 799 32.03 44.71 19.44
CA GLU A 799 33.09 44.97 18.47
C GLU A 799 33.65 43.71 17.74
N PRO A 800 34.25 43.85 16.54
CA PRO A 800 34.77 42.74 15.76
C PRO A 800 36.25 42.43 16.10
N SER A 801 36.54 41.18 16.46
CA SER A 801 37.92 40.66 16.55
C SER A 801 38.32 39.96 15.25
N GLY A 802 39.42 40.41 14.64
CA GLY A 802 39.86 40.05 13.29
C GLY A 802 40.57 38.71 13.14
N ARG A 803 39.84 37.59 13.30
CA ARG A 803 40.21 36.30 12.70
C ARG A 803 38.96 35.61 12.15
N PRO A 804 38.98 35.02 10.94
CA PRO A 804 37.82 34.30 10.42
C PRO A 804 37.55 33.08 11.31
N ARG A 805 36.43 33.11 12.05
CA ARG A 805 35.93 31.93 12.77
C ARG A 805 35.49 30.89 11.75
N LEU A 806 36.02 29.67 11.87
CA LEU A 806 35.57 28.52 11.11
C LEU A 806 34.16 28.15 11.62
N ALA A 807 33.18 28.07 10.73
CA ALA A 807 31.80 27.74 11.05
C ALA A 807 31.25 26.76 10.00
N PHE A 808 30.46 25.79 10.47
CA PHE A 808 29.67 24.92 9.58
C PHE A 808 28.52 25.70 8.94
N SER A 809 28.09 25.30 7.75
CA SER A 809 26.90 25.88 7.11
C SER A 809 25.58 25.50 7.82
N GLU A 810 25.60 24.43 8.62
CA GLU A 810 24.47 23.92 9.39
C GLU A 810 24.78 23.88 10.91
N PRO A 811 23.76 23.98 11.78
CA PRO A 811 23.95 23.86 13.22
C PRO A 811 24.44 22.44 13.59
N MET A 812 25.46 22.35 14.44
CA MET A 812 26.02 21.08 14.93
C MET A 812 25.75 20.93 16.42
N LEU A 813 25.38 19.72 16.86
CA LEU A 813 25.24 19.33 18.27
C LEU A 813 26.57 19.50 19.02
N VAL A 814 27.68 19.06 18.42
CA VAL A 814 29.02 19.19 18.97
C VAL A 814 30.00 19.45 17.84
N ALA A 815 30.89 20.43 18.01
CA ALA A 815 31.96 20.75 17.08
C ALA A 815 33.31 20.86 17.81
N ARG A 816 34.37 20.29 17.22
CA ARG A 816 35.75 20.41 17.73
C ARG A 816 36.72 20.61 16.58
N GLU A 817 37.66 21.53 16.79
CA GLU A 817 38.81 21.67 15.91
C GLU A 817 39.90 20.67 16.34
N LEU A 818 40.43 19.91 15.39
CA LEU A 818 41.43 18.88 15.62
C LEU A 818 42.59 19.06 14.65
N GLU A 819 43.80 18.76 15.13
CA GLU A 819 45.03 18.83 14.36
C GLU A 819 45.79 17.50 14.46
N ALA A 820 46.14 16.89 13.32
CA ALA A 820 46.99 15.70 13.26
C ALA A 820 47.79 15.68 11.97
N GLU A 821 49.08 15.31 12.05
CA GLU A 821 49.98 15.19 10.90
C GLU A 821 50.01 16.43 9.97
N GLY A 822 49.82 17.63 10.55
CA GLY A 822 49.79 18.92 9.82
C GLY A 822 48.46 19.30 9.19
N LEU A 823 47.40 18.51 9.39
CA LEU A 823 46.03 18.81 8.94
C LEU A 823 45.20 19.37 10.10
N ARG A 824 44.56 20.53 9.91
CA ARG A 824 43.55 21.11 10.81
C ARG A 824 42.16 20.94 10.23
N ALA A 825 41.25 20.34 11.01
CA ALA A 825 39.88 20.06 10.62
C ALA A 825 38.90 20.45 11.73
N LEU A 826 37.74 21.00 11.35
CA LEU A 826 36.59 21.18 12.22
C LEU A 826 35.66 19.97 12.01
N VAL A 827 35.47 19.16 13.06
CA VAL A 827 34.63 17.95 13.03
C VAL A 827 33.36 18.20 13.83
N GLY A 828 32.19 17.95 13.23
CA GLY A 828 30.88 18.30 13.78
C GLY A 828 29.87 17.15 13.70
N LEU A 829 28.98 17.04 14.69
CA LEU A 829 27.84 16.11 14.68
C LEU A 829 26.54 16.88 14.39
N PRO A 830 25.78 16.58 13.32
CA PRO A 830 24.53 17.26 13.02
C PRO A 830 23.38 16.84 13.98
N PRO A 831 22.29 17.62 14.06
CA PRO A 831 21.15 17.37 14.96
C PRO A 831 20.27 16.16 14.58
N GLU A 832 20.27 15.75 13.31
CA GLU A 832 19.55 14.55 12.86
C GLU A 832 20.52 13.41 12.54
N PRO A 833 20.25 12.15 12.99
CA PRO A 833 21.07 10.98 12.65
C PRO A 833 20.91 10.61 11.18
N LEU A 834 21.63 11.32 10.32
CA LEU A 834 21.94 10.89 8.98
C LEU A 834 22.90 9.69 9.03
N PRO A 835 22.91 8.81 8.01
CA PRO A 835 23.78 7.63 7.97
C PRO A 835 25.31 7.94 7.86
N GLY A 836 25.76 9.17 8.13
CA GLY A 836 27.17 9.59 8.07
C GLY A 836 27.48 10.81 8.95
N VAL A 837 28.78 11.07 9.19
CA VAL A 837 29.29 12.20 10.01
C VAL A 837 29.91 13.28 9.10
N THR A 838 29.71 14.56 9.39
CA THR A 838 30.23 15.67 8.56
C THR A 838 31.58 16.17 9.08
N VAL A 839 32.57 16.37 8.19
CA VAL A 839 33.91 16.90 8.52
C VAL A 839 34.27 18.04 7.56
N SER A 840 34.67 19.19 8.08
CA SER A 840 35.14 20.34 7.29
C SER A 840 36.63 20.57 7.53
N VAL A 841 37.43 20.54 6.46
CA VAL A 841 38.89 20.70 6.52
C VAL A 841 39.28 22.03 5.89
N HIS A 842 40.16 22.79 6.54
CA HIS A 842 40.55 24.13 6.06
C HIS A 842 42.04 24.21 5.74
N ALA A 843 42.37 24.72 4.54
CA ALA A 843 43.73 25.11 4.17
C ALA A 843 43.71 26.39 3.31
N ALA A 844 44.60 27.32 3.62
CA ALA A 844 44.94 28.52 2.82
C ALA A 844 43.76 29.32 2.24
N GLY A 845 42.78 29.69 3.06
CA GLY A 845 41.83 30.79 2.75
C GLY A 845 40.53 30.42 2.03
N SER A 846 40.11 29.16 1.98
CA SER A 846 38.75 28.78 1.57
C SER A 846 38.18 27.65 2.44
N SER A 847 36.85 27.62 2.64
CA SER A 847 36.12 26.62 3.44
C SER A 847 35.06 25.89 2.62
N ARG A 848 34.99 24.56 2.71
CA ARG A 848 33.85 23.77 2.24
C ARG A 848 33.61 22.54 3.15
N ASP A 849 32.35 22.16 3.29
CA ASP A 849 31.88 21.04 4.12
C ASP A 849 31.95 19.71 3.34
N ALA A 850 32.32 18.59 3.99
CA ALA A 850 32.32 17.26 3.40
C ALA A 850 31.63 16.23 4.31
N VAL A 851 30.95 15.23 3.73
CA VAL A 851 30.22 14.18 4.47
C VAL A 851 31.00 12.86 4.39
N LEU A 852 31.31 12.25 5.55
CA LEU A 852 31.89 10.92 5.65
C LEU A 852 30.77 9.87 5.78
N ASP A 853 30.55 9.12 4.71
CA ASP A 853 29.69 7.93 4.72
C ASP A 853 30.42 6.75 5.41
N THR A 854 29.71 6.03 6.29
CA THR A 854 30.30 4.89 7.01
C THR A 854 30.01 3.59 6.24
N PRO A 855 31.02 2.75 5.92
CA PRO A 855 30.83 1.63 5.01
C PRO A 855 29.76 0.64 5.53
N GLY A 856 28.66 0.44 4.80
CA GLY A 856 27.68 -0.63 5.10
C GLY A 856 26.22 -0.40 4.72
N ALA A 857 25.79 0.81 4.35
CA ALA A 857 24.49 1.02 3.70
C ALA A 857 24.64 0.77 2.19
N GLY A 858 24.09 -0.33 1.68
CA GLY A 858 24.41 -0.83 0.34
C GLY A 858 23.86 0.01 -0.82
N ALA A 859 24.75 0.70 -1.54
CA ALA A 859 24.88 0.72 -3.00
C ALA A 859 26.09 1.62 -3.38
N ALA A 860 27.07 1.06 -4.10
CA ALA A 860 28.25 1.69 -4.71
C ALA A 860 28.50 3.20 -4.45
N GLY A 861 29.50 3.56 -3.63
CA GLY A 861 29.86 4.97 -3.43
C GLY A 861 31.22 5.19 -2.76
N ARG A 862 32.13 5.82 -3.50
CA ARG A 862 33.45 6.33 -3.11
C ARG A 862 33.41 7.24 -1.87
N MET A 863 34.49 7.23 -1.09
CA MET A 863 34.82 8.32 -0.17
C MET A 863 35.22 9.55 -1.01
N LEU A 864 34.36 10.58 -1.09
CA LEU A 864 34.68 11.84 -1.78
C LEU A 864 35.20 12.86 -0.76
N LEU A 865 36.53 12.96 -0.70
CA LEU A 865 37.23 14.11 -0.11
C LEU A 865 37.77 14.92 -1.30
N ASP A 866 37.17 16.07 -1.63
CA ASP A 866 37.68 16.94 -2.70
C ASP A 866 38.84 17.80 -2.17
N VAL A 867 40.06 17.43 -2.55
CA VAL A 867 41.32 18.11 -2.20
C VAL A 867 41.98 18.79 -3.41
N SER A 868 41.21 19.12 -4.45
CA SER A 868 41.71 19.69 -5.72
C SER A 868 42.47 21.03 -5.61
N ALA A 869 42.47 21.68 -4.44
CA ALA A 869 43.30 22.87 -4.18
C ALA A 869 44.71 22.57 -3.64
N TRP A 870 45.04 21.30 -3.35
CA TRP A 870 46.43 20.89 -3.12
C TRP A 870 47.11 20.81 -4.49
N LYS A 871 48.00 21.76 -4.77
CA LYS A 871 48.60 21.98 -6.10
C LYS A 871 48.99 20.69 -6.84
N GLY A 872 48.23 20.40 -7.90
CA GLY A 872 48.75 19.80 -9.13
C GLY A 872 48.54 18.30 -9.34
N ALA A 873 47.30 17.80 -9.35
CA ALA A 873 46.84 16.73 -10.26
C ALA A 873 45.33 16.48 -10.07
N ALA A 874 44.58 16.39 -11.17
CA ALA A 874 43.20 15.94 -11.16
C ALA A 874 43.19 14.41 -10.97
N PHE A 875 42.64 13.91 -9.86
CA PHE A 875 42.55 12.48 -9.60
C PHE A 875 41.13 11.98 -9.78
N SER A 876 40.93 11.10 -10.76
CA SER A 876 39.70 10.32 -10.90
C SER A 876 39.77 9.08 -10.00
N GLY A 877 38.96 9.03 -8.94
CA GLY A 877 38.36 7.80 -8.42
C GLY A 877 39.22 6.73 -7.72
N ASP A 878 40.49 6.56 -8.07
CA ASP A 878 41.37 5.49 -7.59
C ASP A 878 42.66 6.01 -6.91
N GLU A 879 42.85 7.33 -6.79
CA GLU A 879 44.10 7.96 -6.30
C GLU A 879 43.89 8.95 -5.15
N LEU A 880 43.14 8.57 -4.10
CA LEU A 880 43.34 9.17 -2.78
C LEU A 880 44.57 8.51 -2.16
N SER A 881 45.64 9.26 -1.85
CA SER A 881 46.84 8.65 -1.25
C SER A 881 46.41 7.93 0.04
N LYS A 882 46.89 6.70 0.23
CA LYS A 882 46.58 5.88 1.42
C LYS A 882 46.87 6.64 2.71
N ASP A 883 47.81 7.57 2.68
CA ASP A 883 48.21 8.40 3.81
C ASP A 883 47.15 9.45 4.18
N LEU A 884 46.51 10.10 3.20
CA LEU A 884 45.46 11.09 3.48
C LEU A 884 44.18 10.42 4.04
N ALA A 885 43.80 9.27 3.48
CA ALA A 885 42.68 8.47 4.01
C ALA A 885 42.98 7.94 5.43
N LYS A 886 44.24 7.58 5.70
CA LYS A 886 44.70 7.16 7.02
C LYS A 886 44.68 8.31 8.03
N ALA A 887 45.13 9.50 7.65
CA ALA A 887 45.12 10.69 8.50
C ALA A 887 43.69 11.16 8.86
N ALA A 888 42.78 11.20 7.86
CA ALA A 888 41.37 11.54 8.10
C ALA A 888 40.68 10.52 9.03
N ARG A 889 40.99 9.23 8.86
CA ARG A 889 40.50 8.17 9.75
C ARG A 889 41.04 8.31 11.17
N GLY A 890 42.30 8.72 11.33
CA GLY A 890 42.91 9.01 12.62
C GLY A 890 42.25 10.18 13.35
N LEU A 891 41.98 11.28 12.63
CA LEU A 891 41.27 12.45 13.17
C LEU A 891 39.85 12.13 13.63
N TYR A 892 39.11 11.30 12.87
CA TYR A 892 37.77 10.87 13.25
C TYR A 892 37.78 9.96 14.50
N ILE A 893 38.72 9.02 14.60
CA ILE A 893 38.86 8.17 15.79
C ILE A 893 39.21 9.03 17.01
N ALA A 894 40.17 9.96 16.88
CA ALA A 894 40.55 10.86 17.96
C ALA A 894 39.41 11.80 18.40
N PHE A 895 38.56 12.24 17.46
CA PHE A 895 37.34 12.99 17.78
C PHE A 895 36.39 12.16 18.66
N MET A 896 36.11 10.93 18.24
CA MET A 896 35.21 10.05 18.97
C MET A 896 35.76 9.62 20.33
N GLU A 897 37.07 9.37 20.43
CA GLU A 897 37.73 9.07 21.71
C GLU A 897 37.65 10.24 22.67
N LYS A 898 37.85 11.48 22.20
CA LYS A 898 37.68 12.69 23.01
C LYS A 898 36.22 12.94 23.39
N LEU A 899 35.28 12.64 22.51
CA LEU A 899 33.83 12.75 22.79
C LEU A 899 33.43 11.77 23.90
N VAL A 900 33.92 10.54 23.84
CA VAL A 900 33.67 9.49 24.85
C VAL A 900 34.40 9.79 26.16
N ALA A 901 35.66 10.24 26.11
CA ALA A 901 36.46 10.56 27.29
C ALA A 901 36.04 11.85 28.01
N GLY A 902 35.38 12.77 27.30
CA GLY A 902 34.89 14.03 27.87
C GLY A 902 33.73 13.88 28.87
N GLY A 903 33.15 12.68 28.99
CA GLY A 903 32.02 12.39 29.86
C GLY A 903 30.72 12.99 29.31
N CYS A 904 29.70 12.16 29.09
CA CYS A 904 28.37 12.62 28.68
C CYS A 904 27.54 13.20 29.86
N ASP A 905 28.18 13.49 30.99
CA ASP A 905 27.52 13.49 32.29
C ASP A 905 26.85 14.80 32.71
N ALA A 906 26.70 15.80 31.82
CA ALA A 906 26.00 17.04 32.20
C ALA A 906 25.31 17.85 31.07
N ASP A 907 25.22 17.33 29.83
CA ASP A 907 24.68 18.10 28.70
C ASP A 907 23.37 17.47 28.17
N PRO A 908 22.24 18.21 28.06
CA PRO A 908 21.03 17.74 27.39
C PRO A 908 21.26 17.27 25.94
N ALA A 909 22.37 17.64 25.29
CA ALA A 909 22.80 17.06 24.02
C ALA A 909 23.12 15.54 24.10
N ALA A 910 23.38 15.00 25.29
CA ALA A 910 23.68 13.57 25.50
C ALA A 910 22.53 12.64 25.06
N GLU A 911 21.28 13.10 25.11
CA GLU A 911 20.13 12.30 24.66
C GLU A 911 20.13 12.10 23.14
N ASN A 912 20.58 13.12 22.39
CA ASN A 912 20.73 13.08 20.93
C ASN A 912 22.01 12.37 20.48
N LEU A 913 23.00 12.20 21.36
CA LEU A 913 24.25 11.46 21.07
C LEU A 913 24.10 9.93 21.21
N ARG A 914 23.11 9.45 21.98
CA ARG A 914 22.87 8.01 22.23
C ARG A 914 22.74 7.16 20.95
N PRO A 915 21.96 7.56 19.92
CA PRO A 915 21.84 6.77 18.69
C PRO A 915 23.17 6.59 17.95
N TYR A 916 24.02 7.63 17.92
CA TYR A 916 25.31 7.59 17.26
C TYR A 916 26.31 6.67 17.97
N LEU A 917 26.36 6.72 19.30
CA LEU A 917 27.24 5.86 20.09
C LEU A 917 26.84 4.36 19.96
N LEU A 918 25.54 4.07 19.92
CA LEU A 918 25.01 2.71 19.73
C LEU A 918 25.34 2.12 18.36
N MET A 919 25.25 2.93 17.30
CA MET A 919 25.61 2.50 15.95
C MET A 919 27.10 2.09 15.87
N LEU A 920 27.97 2.74 16.64
CA LEU A 920 29.41 2.45 16.69
C LEU A 920 29.77 1.24 17.57
N ALA A 921 28.97 0.96 18.61
CA ALA A 921 29.14 -0.18 19.51
C ALA A 921 28.76 -1.54 18.87
N THR A 922 28.07 -1.53 17.72
CA THR A 922 27.60 -2.76 17.07
C THR A 922 28.79 -3.53 16.44
N PRO A 923 29.03 -4.81 16.81
CA PRO A 923 30.10 -5.64 16.26
C PRO A 923 29.95 -5.81 14.74
N ARG A 924 31.07 -5.79 14.01
CA ARG A 924 31.09 -6.08 12.57
C ARG A 924 32.10 -7.19 12.29
N LYS A 925 31.71 -8.19 11.50
CA LYS A 925 32.63 -9.24 11.02
C LYS A 925 33.80 -8.59 10.28
N GLY A 926 35.03 -8.84 10.74
CA GLY A 926 36.26 -8.32 10.12
C GLY A 926 36.79 -6.99 10.66
N ALA A 927 36.12 -6.35 11.63
CA ALA A 927 36.61 -5.11 12.25
C ALA A 927 37.58 -5.39 13.42
N ALA A 928 38.70 -6.07 13.15
CA ALA A 928 39.84 -6.11 14.08
C ALA A 928 40.78 -4.93 13.74
N GLY A 929 40.90 -3.96 14.65
CA GLY A 929 41.67 -2.76 14.40
C GLY A 929 41.43 -1.66 15.45
N PRO A 930 41.78 -0.39 15.17
CA PRO A 930 41.81 0.72 16.13
C PRO A 930 40.44 1.07 16.76
N TRP A 931 39.34 0.45 16.30
CA TRP A 931 37.99 0.61 16.85
C TRP A 931 37.72 -0.20 18.12
N ALA A 932 38.56 -1.17 18.46
CA ALA A 932 38.33 -2.05 19.61
C ALA A 932 38.38 -1.30 20.96
N GLY A 933 39.31 -0.34 21.10
CA GLY A 933 39.43 0.49 22.29
C GLY A 933 38.21 1.41 22.48
N LEU A 934 37.81 2.11 21.40
CA LEU A 934 36.65 2.99 21.41
C LEU A 934 35.34 2.24 21.68
N ARG A 935 35.15 1.04 21.11
CA ARG A 935 33.97 0.20 21.41
C ARG A 935 33.89 -0.20 22.87
N LYS A 936 35.01 -0.63 23.45
CA LYS A 936 35.07 -0.96 24.87
C LYS A 936 34.72 0.25 25.73
N ALA A 937 35.26 1.42 25.40
CA ALA A 937 34.94 2.66 26.10
C ALA A 937 33.45 3.02 26.00
N ILE A 938 32.82 2.85 24.83
CA ILE A 938 31.37 3.07 24.64
C ILE A 938 30.53 2.04 25.40
N ASP A 939 30.92 0.76 25.37
CA ASP A 939 30.20 -0.32 26.07
C ASP A 939 30.14 -0.08 27.59
N ASP A 940 31.17 0.57 28.15
CA ASP A 940 31.31 0.89 29.57
C ASP A 940 30.66 2.24 29.98
N LEU A 941 30.18 3.06 29.03
CA LEU A 941 29.53 4.33 29.36
C LEU A 941 28.14 4.12 29.99
N PRO A 942 27.83 4.73 31.15
CA PRO A 942 26.56 4.56 31.85
C PRO A 942 25.45 5.44 31.24
N LEU A 943 25.01 5.09 30.03
CA LEU A 943 24.11 5.92 29.23
C LEU A 943 22.62 5.63 29.42
N PHE A 944 22.24 4.47 29.95
CA PHE A 944 20.85 3.99 29.91
C PHE A 944 20.16 4.14 31.26
N PRO A 945 19.08 4.93 31.36
CA PRO A 945 18.36 5.10 32.63
C PRO A 945 17.74 3.78 33.09
N THR A 946 17.77 3.57 34.40
CA THR A 946 17.18 2.41 35.08
C THR A 946 15.91 2.81 35.83
N LEU A 947 14.98 1.87 36.04
CA LEU A 947 13.75 2.12 36.82
C LEU A 947 14.03 2.62 38.25
N GLY A 948 15.25 2.41 38.76
CA GLY A 948 15.69 2.89 40.08
C GLY A 948 16.29 4.30 40.09
N GLY A 949 16.28 5.02 38.97
CA GLY A 949 16.82 6.40 38.89
C GLY A 949 18.34 6.50 38.71
N GLY A 950 19.05 5.38 38.55
CA GLY A 950 20.47 5.36 38.14
C GLY A 950 20.64 5.11 36.64
N THR A 951 21.87 5.10 36.14
CA THR A 951 22.18 4.73 34.75
C THR A 951 22.96 3.41 34.69
N ALA A 952 22.80 2.67 33.59
CA ALA A 952 23.48 1.40 33.32
C ALA A 952 24.29 1.52 32.02
N SER A 953 25.40 0.80 31.94
CA SER A 953 26.20 0.69 30.72
C SER A 953 25.64 -0.35 29.75
N LEU A 954 26.04 -0.32 28.48
CA LEU A 954 25.64 -1.35 27.50
C LEU A 954 26.16 -2.73 27.91
N ALA A 955 27.34 -2.78 28.55
CA ALA A 955 27.90 -3.98 29.15
C ALA A 955 27.01 -4.53 30.28
N ASP A 956 26.46 -3.66 31.13
CA ASP A 956 25.53 -4.05 32.21
C ASP A 956 24.20 -4.57 31.65
N LEU A 957 23.69 -3.95 30.57
CA LEU A 957 22.48 -4.39 29.87
C LEU A 957 22.64 -5.81 29.31
N ARG A 958 23.73 -6.06 28.57
CA ARG A 958 24.04 -7.37 27.99
C ARG A 958 24.16 -8.44 29.07
N ARG A 959 24.84 -8.13 30.17
CA ARG A 959 25.02 -9.05 31.32
C ARG A 959 23.69 -9.37 32.01
N THR A 960 22.81 -8.39 32.15
CA THR A 960 21.50 -8.56 32.79
C THR A 960 20.55 -9.37 31.92
N ALA A 961 20.50 -9.10 30.61
CA ALA A 961 19.69 -9.86 29.68
C ALA A 961 20.10 -11.33 29.59
N ALA A 962 21.40 -11.62 29.52
CA ALA A 962 21.90 -12.99 29.53
C ALA A 962 21.49 -13.76 30.80
N LYS A 963 21.50 -13.10 31.97
CA LYS A 963 21.05 -13.70 33.23
C LYS A 963 19.55 -13.99 33.25
N GLU A 964 18.72 -13.08 32.74
CA GLU A 964 17.26 -13.25 32.73
C GLU A 964 16.79 -14.29 31.70
N VAL A 965 17.44 -14.38 30.53
CA VAL A 965 17.18 -15.45 29.55
C VAL A 965 17.54 -16.82 30.14
N LEU A 966 18.69 -16.96 30.81
CA LEU A 966 19.07 -18.18 31.54
C LEU A 966 18.10 -18.56 32.66
N ARG A 967 17.53 -17.55 33.34
CA ARG A 967 16.53 -17.75 34.39
C ARG A 967 15.20 -18.23 33.81
N CYS A 968 14.73 -17.63 32.71
CA CYS A 968 13.50 -18.02 32.01
C CYS A 968 13.60 -19.43 31.41
N ALA A 969 14.74 -19.76 30.80
CA ALA A 969 15.00 -21.10 30.26
C ALA A 969 15.00 -22.20 31.33
N ARG A 970 15.37 -21.86 32.58
CA ARG A 970 15.40 -22.81 33.71
C ARG A 970 14.07 -22.91 34.47
N ARG A 971 13.21 -21.89 34.41
CA ARG A 971 11.91 -21.84 35.09
C ARG A 971 10.90 -21.00 34.28
N PRO A 972 10.23 -21.59 33.29
CA PRO A 972 9.30 -20.85 32.42
C PRO A 972 8.05 -20.32 33.14
N GLU A 973 7.75 -20.78 34.37
CA GLU A 973 6.52 -20.42 35.10
C GLU A 973 6.68 -19.29 36.14
N ALA A 974 7.88 -18.72 36.32
CA ALA A 974 8.10 -17.67 37.33
C ALA A 974 8.11 -16.26 36.72
N ALA A 975 7.07 -15.47 36.98
CA ALA A 975 7.09 -14.03 36.68
C ALA A 975 8.22 -13.31 37.45
N PRO A 976 8.85 -12.26 36.88
CA PRO A 976 9.97 -11.59 37.53
C PRO A 976 9.52 -10.86 38.81
N ALA A 977 9.94 -11.38 39.96
CA ALA A 977 9.82 -10.68 41.23
C ALA A 977 10.85 -9.54 41.30
N SER A 978 10.37 -8.32 41.57
CA SER A 978 11.11 -7.06 41.76
C SER A 978 11.74 -6.44 40.50
N ALA A 979 11.10 -5.40 39.95
CA ALA A 979 11.58 -4.58 38.83
C ALA A 979 12.65 -3.53 39.22
N ALA A 980 13.12 -3.51 40.48
CA ALA A 980 14.17 -2.63 40.92
C ALA A 980 15.51 -3.06 40.30
N GLY A 981 15.99 -2.30 39.30
CA GLY A 981 17.22 -2.58 38.55
C GLY A 981 17.00 -2.94 37.08
N VAL A 982 15.75 -3.04 36.61
CA VAL A 982 15.48 -3.27 35.18
C VAL A 982 15.56 -1.93 34.41
N PRO A 983 16.39 -1.82 33.36
CA PRO A 983 16.49 -0.62 32.54
C PRO A 983 15.22 -0.36 31.73
N VAL A 984 14.78 0.90 31.63
CA VAL A 984 13.65 1.28 30.78
C VAL A 984 14.17 1.56 29.38
N VAL A 985 14.08 0.57 28.50
CA VAL A 985 14.42 0.74 27.08
C VAL A 985 13.13 0.96 26.30
N THR A 986 12.82 2.21 25.93
CA THR A 986 11.56 2.60 25.29
C THR A 986 11.52 2.37 23.77
N THR A 987 12.63 1.93 23.16
CA THR A 987 12.77 1.80 21.69
C THR A 987 13.28 0.42 21.29
N ARG A 988 12.58 -0.26 20.39
CA ARG A 988 12.87 -1.65 19.95
C ARG A 988 14.24 -1.81 19.28
N ALA A 989 14.70 -0.82 18.52
CA ALA A 989 16.02 -0.82 17.89
C ALA A 989 17.18 -0.89 18.91
N LEU A 990 16.98 -0.32 20.10
CA LEU A 990 17.93 -0.38 21.22
C LEU A 990 18.03 -1.79 21.84
N VAL A 991 16.89 -2.49 21.93
CA VAL A 991 16.83 -3.88 22.42
C VAL A 991 17.51 -4.82 21.43
N GLU A 992 17.28 -4.62 20.13
CA GLU A 992 17.88 -5.44 19.06
C GLU A 992 19.40 -5.21 18.94
N ALA A 993 19.89 -3.98 19.06
CA ALA A 993 21.33 -3.68 19.07
C ALA A 993 22.06 -4.19 20.33
N ALA A 994 21.37 -4.22 21.48
CA ALA A 994 21.91 -4.76 22.73
C ALA A 994 21.93 -6.30 22.75
N LEU A 995 20.91 -6.95 22.19
CA LEU A 995 20.70 -8.41 22.29
C LEU A 995 21.09 -9.23 21.06
N GLY A 996 21.14 -8.61 19.87
CA GLY A 996 21.31 -9.30 18.59
C GLY A 996 22.62 -10.09 18.46
N THR A 997 23.70 -9.66 19.12
CA THR A 997 24.97 -10.40 19.13
C THR A 997 25.01 -11.52 20.17
N ALA A 998 24.39 -11.33 21.34
CA ALA A 998 24.31 -12.36 22.37
C ALA A 998 23.49 -13.59 21.92
N LEU A 999 22.46 -13.37 21.08
CA LEU A 999 21.67 -14.43 20.47
C LEU A 999 22.42 -15.17 19.35
N HIS A 1000 23.28 -14.49 18.60
CA HIS A 1000 24.04 -15.10 17.51
C HIS A 1000 25.21 -15.96 17.99
N ASP A 1001 25.90 -15.57 19.07
CA ASP A 1001 27.00 -16.35 19.65
C ASP A 1001 26.50 -17.63 20.35
N TRP A 1002 25.23 -17.67 20.77
CA TRP A 1002 24.61 -18.86 21.37
C TRP A 1002 24.19 -19.94 20.37
N SER A 1003 23.94 -19.59 19.10
CA SER A 1003 23.50 -20.57 18.10
C SER A 1003 24.62 -21.48 17.59
N ALA A 1004 25.87 -21.23 17.97
CA ALA A 1004 27.04 -21.92 17.42
C ALA A 1004 27.58 -23.08 18.28
N GLU A 1005 27.39 -23.11 19.61
CA GLU A 1005 28.11 -24.09 20.46
C GLU A 1005 27.32 -24.82 21.56
N ALA A 1006 26.04 -24.53 21.85
CA ALA A 1006 25.41 -25.13 23.04
C ALA A 1006 23.92 -25.54 22.90
N VAL A 1007 23.60 -26.51 22.04
CA VAL A 1007 22.33 -27.28 22.16
C VAL A 1007 22.55 -28.76 21.82
N ALA A 1008 23.05 -29.52 22.80
CA ALA A 1008 22.84 -30.97 22.86
C ALA A 1008 22.17 -31.30 24.21
N PRO A 1009 20.88 -31.72 24.23
CA PRO A 1009 20.22 -32.13 25.46
C PRO A 1009 20.48 -33.60 25.76
N ALA A 1010 20.86 -33.90 27.01
CA ALA A 1010 21.07 -35.27 27.49
C ALA A 1010 19.76 -36.07 27.72
N ASP A 1011 18.59 -35.43 27.81
CA ASP A 1011 17.37 -36.09 28.32
C ASP A 1011 16.11 -35.95 27.44
N GLY A 1012 16.27 -35.95 26.11
CA GLY A 1012 15.22 -36.42 25.19
C GLY A 1012 13.84 -35.73 25.22
N LYS A 1013 13.69 -34.54 25.80
CA LYS A 1013 12.50 -33.70 25.65
C LYS A 1013 12.85 -32.46 24.83
N GLY A 1014 12.31 -32.40 23.62
CA GLY A 1014 12.45 -31.24 22.74
C GLY A 1014 11.79 -30.01 23.37
N LEU A 1015 12.51 -28.89 23.33
CA LEU A 1015 11.98 -27.56 23.67
C LEU A 1015 11.46 -26.95 22.36
N ASP A 1016 10.14 -26.90 22.20
CA ASP A 1016 9.47 -25.89 21.37
C ASP A 1016 9.02 -24.77 22.31
N GLY A 1017 9.66 -23.61 22.18
CA GLY A 1017 9.43 -22.41 22.97
C GLY A 1017 10.35 -21.29 22.53
#